data_AF-A0A937T1P2-F1
#
_entry.id   AF-A0A937T1P2-F1
#
_cell.length_a   1.000
_cell.length_b   1.000
_cell.length_c   1.000
_cell.angle_alpha   90.00
_cell.angle_beta   90.00
_cell.angle_gamma   90.00
#
_symmetry.space_group_name_H-M   'P 1'
#
loop_
_entity.id
_entity.type
_entity.pdbx_description
1 polymer ?
#
loop_
_entity_poly.entity_id
_entity_poly.type
_entity_poly.pdbx_seq_one_letter_code
_entity_poly.pdbx_strand_id
1 'polypeptide(L)'
;MTSKSYATRVVTLALLAVATLVASGGATAADKRGKYPELLNAGGAGGVVESILAAFGERIAEAQIGQLANTLVASPDNAAAVLDALAAEGSVEAATVSSELLYAIANHVGGGRLTDDPGWQQFAEKGTALLGHDDPFVRGIAAWALISVRDADQSAQTKSDTPDWTAKCLSLDPETSLECDFVLQAFSLGVHRTPPNLSKSADDLLNRAEGLASYAQSRGGDERRQRVVAALEKLRRVHGRPVGQEPPTDLAGRRKWWMEVRRAARGVVLASPDMNLPEVVFFKALPRTGGYHPDCLVQNHARPKERPPGGDVFVQAGVSPADSVRPLLADQLGPGHVQDMDLWWDADRLVFAFVRQLHWGHGDYSWGSVPWRNGARIVEFDHVVGFEDGIFWENGSEPTHLFEISLDGTGLRRLTNDPLYCDREPAYLPNGDVVFSSDRGCGASQCGAAPLAYSDFGLPNLFRVSADGSSVERLTYNKDVDRYPHCLDNGLIGYMRWDYQERFWQWPHSLWTIRPDGTMNDGLFKSHFNEPQSVREPRSIPGSQKLVVIATGHHAPPEGAVAVVDPTLGVNNPLGMRYVTPSVSPLEGGLGSCPTVAEGGVPDRGGLYMTPWPLSENGFLVSYAHHHPRKTSYAAYYIDVWGNKELIHRDRIMDVLCPMPVLKRPKPPMSPSKVDPMSNYAICYLDDVNRDMPGVEPGTVRYIRISERLQWFFNKNDNTGSIRWTPGTQHSRNFGYWTWSPTRVIGTVPVETDGSAYFKVPEGMAVYFQALDENMMEIRRMRSHIEFKAGEVRACVGCHETKQHVPRTNSTVSRLALGREPSTPKPPPWGDVAIIDYEKLIQPIFERHCVRCHGVKDPEKGLDLTNSRDPHGFAQSYRSLFGITKDMPTPLGEGFREADPEMPNLENDEGALYESVKKRIYSPGDLLCLSNHMSGPEVTQPKQFGSHQSRLVLSLLNDEAHRKDVSLSKDEWETLVTWVDANAPYRSTYYQYFDSDGQLLPRAIRVRVELDPPFKAGEKTYRIVADQPSNPDARAAAAVGTSDRLAREPVFHP
;
A
#
# COMPACT_ATOMS: atom_id res chain seq x y z
N MET A 1 -8.12 34.47 -26.68
CA MET A 1 -7.83 35.23 -25.45
C MET A 1 -8.59 34.57 -24.30
N THR A 2 -7.96 34.47 -23.14
CA THR A 2 -8.01 33.34 -22.20
C THR A 2 -9.10 33.39 -21.12
N SER A 3 -9.85 32.29 -20.97
CA SER A 3 -10.64 31.94 -19.77
C SER A 3 -9.78 31.47 -18.58
N LYS A 4 -8.46 31.41 -18.74
CA LYS A 4 -7.49 31.09 -17.66
C LYS A 4 -7.40 32.15 -16.55
N SER A 5 -7.97 33.35 -16.72
CA SER A 5 -7.84 34.43 -15.74
C SER A 5 -8.81 34.36 -14.54
N TYR A 6 -9.88 33.57 -14.61
CA TYR A 6 -10.86 33.49 -13.52
C TYR A 6 -10.53 32.37 -12.52
N ALA A 7 -10.00 31.23 -12.99
CA ALA A 7 -9.54 30.14 -12.12
C ALA A 7 -8.36 30.55 -11.23
N THR A 8 -7.42 31.36 -11.76
CA THR A 8 -6.29 31.84 -10.95
C THR A 8 -6.75 32.83 -9.87
N ARG A 9 -7.75 33.69 -10.11
CA ARG A 9 -8.23 34.63 -9.08
C ARG A 9 -9.03 33.96 -7.98
N VAL A 10 -9.79 32.91 -8.27
CA VAL A 10 -10.51 32.13 -7.24
C VAL A 10 -9.56 31.24 -6.43
N VAL A 11 -8.52 30.68 -7.06
CA VAL A 11 -7.47 29.91 -6.35
C VAL A 11 -6.56 30.83 -5.53
N THR A 12 -6.24 32.04 -5.99
CA THR A 12 -5.46 33.01 -5.20
C THR A 12 -6.27 33.61 -4.04
N LEU A 13 -7.57 33.83 -4.19
CA LEU A 13 -8.44 34.26 -3.07
C LEU A 13 -8.74 33.12 -2.08
N ALA A 14 -8.82 31.86 -2.53
CA ALA A 14 -8.90 30.71 -1.64
C ALA A 14 -7.57 30.44 -0.93
N LEU A 15 -6.42 30.63 -1.59
CA LEU A 15 -5.10 30.56 -0.95
C LEU A 15 -4.84 31.74 -0.03
N LEU A 16 -5.36 32.94 -0.29
CA LEU A 16 -5.28 34.07 0.65
C LEU A 16 -6.25 33.92 1.82
N ALA A 17 -7.44 33.33 1.64
CA ALA A 17 -8.37 33.02 2.73
C ALA A 17 -7.85 31.86 3.60
N VAL A 18 -7.23 30.84 3.00
CA VAL A 18 -6.50 29.78 3.74
C VAL A 18 -5.24 30.36 4.37
N ALA A 19 -4.52 31.29 3.73
CA ALA A 19 -3.40 31.96 4.37
C ALA A 19 -3.82 32.96 5.45
N THR A 20 -5.02 33.55 5.44
CA THR A 20 -5.51 34.38 6.57
C THR A 20 -6.20 33.57 7.67
N LEU A 21 -6.70 32.36 7.39
CA LEU A 21 -7.15 31.40 8.41
C LEU A 21 -5.99 30.55 8.99
N VAL A 22 -4.88 30.40 8.26
CA VAL A 22 -3.64 29.76 8.74
C VAL A 22 -2.67 30.80 9.33
N ALA A 23 -2.75 32.09 8.95
CA ALA A 23 -1.99 33.19 9.57
C ALA A 23 -2.74 33.92 10.71
N SER A 24 -3.91 33.45 11.15
CA SER A 24 -4.44 33.80 12.47
C SER A 24 -3.97 32.85 13.59
N GLY A 25 -3.00 31.97 13.31
CA GLY A 25 -2.36 31.07 14.27
C GLY A 25 -0.85 31.24 14.36
N GLY A 26 -0.31 32.40 13.95
CA GLY A 26 1.10 32.75 14.07
C GLY A 26 1.51 33.02 15.51
N ALA A 27 1.52 31.97 16.33
CA ALA A 27 2.08 32.00 17.67
C ALA A 27 3.58 32.29 17.58
N THR A 28 3.99 33.48 18.02
CA THR A 28 5.41 33.86 18.17
C THR A 28 6.12 32.88 19.11
N ALA A 29 7.46 32.83 19.12
CA ALA A 29 8.20 31.96 20.05
C ALA A 29 7.90 32.23 21.54
N ALA A 30 7.26 33.37 21.88
CA ALA A 30 6.72 33.67 23.21
C ALA A 30 5.37 32.98 23.49
N ASP A 31 4.58 32.69 22.45
CA ASP A 31 3.22 32.17 22.52
C ASP A 31 3.19 30.62 22.66
N LYS A 32 4.34 29.96 22.45
CA LYS A 32 4.51 28.51 22.72
C LYS A 32 4.64 28.15 24.20
N ARG A 33 4.89 29.12 25.10
CA ARG A 33 5.05 28.83 26.54
C ARG A 33 3.72 28.70 27.29
N GLY A 34 2.60 29.15 26.71
CA GLY A 34 1.29 29.17 27.38
C GLY A 34 1.26 30.08 28.61
N LYS A 35 0.06 30.40 29.11
CA LYS A 35 -0.13 31.19 30.35
C LYS A 35 0.24 30.44 31.64
N TYR A 36 0.37 29.11 31.56
CA TYR A 36 0.46 28.23 32.73
C TYR A 36 1.77 28.28 33.50
N PRO A 37 2.97 28.45 32.89
CA PRO A 37 4.20 28.68 33.64
C PRO A 37 4.13 29.93 34.52
N GLU A 38 3.52 31.01 34.01
CA GLU A 38 3.36 32.27 34.76
C GLU A 38 2.36 32.11 35.90
N LEU A 39 1.24 31.43 35.66
CA LEU A 39 0.23 31.14 36.69
C LEU A 39 0.80 30.26 37.82
N LEU A 40 1.59 29.23 37.49
CA LEU A 40 2.26 28.38 38.48
C LEU A 40 3.23 29.20 39.35
N ASN A 41 3.97 30.14 38.75
CA ASN A 41 4.92 31.00 39.47
C ASN A 41 4.24 32.07 40.35
N ALA A 42 3.10 32.63 39.90
CA ALA A 42 2.44 33.76 40.56
C ALA A 42 1.36 33.34 41.58
N GLY A 43 0.58 32.28 41.28
CA GLY A 43 -0.60 31.86 42.05
C GLY A 43 -0.64 30.37 42.41
N GLY A 44 0.43 29.63 42.12
CA GLY A 44 0.52 28.19 42.39
C GLY A 44 -0.54 27.36 41.66
N ALA A 45 -0.82 26.17 42.17
CA ALA A 45 -1.82 25.26 41.61
C ALA A 45 -3.25 25.87 41.58
N GLY A 46 -3.61 26.67 42.58
CA GLY A 46 -4.95 27.29 42.68
C GLY A 46 -5.27 28.23 41.51
N GLY A 47 -4.34 29.12 41.13
CA GLY A 47 -4.53 30.02 39.99
C GLY A 47 -4.63 29.30 38.64
N VAL A 48 -3.99 28.13 38.52
CA VAL A 48 -4.14 27.26 37.34
C VAL A 48 -5.52 26.62 37.29
N VAL A 49 -6.00 26.09 38.42
CA VAL A 49 -7.33 25.45 38.54
C VAL A 49 -8.45 26.43 38.22
N GLU A 50 -8.41 27.64 38.77
CA GLU A 50 -9.39 28.68 38.45
C GLU A 50 -9.41 28.99 36.94
N SER A 51 -8.23 29.13 36.35
CA SER A 51 -8.11 29.48 34.92
C SER A 51 -8.62 28.38 33.99
N ILE A 52 -8.40 27.10 34.32
CA ILE A 52 -8.83 25.98 33.47
C ILE A 52 -10.32 25.69 33.64
N LEU A 53 -10.86 25.81 34.85
CA LEU A 53 -12.29 25.64 35.11
C LEU A 53 -13.12 26.75 34.47
N ALA A 54 -12.63 27.99 34.48
CA ALA A 54 -13.26 29.11 33.77
C ALA A 54 -13.39 28.86 32.25
N ALA A 55 -12.50 28.06 31.67
CA ALA A 55 -12.52 27.71 30.24
C ALA A 55 -13.26 26.39 29.94
N PHE A 56 -13.75 25.65 30.94
CA PHE A 56 -14.24 24.28 30.78
C PHE A 56 -15.35 24.12 29.72
N GLY A 57 -16.32 25.04 29.71
CA GLY A 57 -17.43 25.04 28.75
C GLY A 57 -17.08 25.63 27.38
N GLU A 58 -15.90 26.22 27.22
CA GLU A 58 -15.49 26.95 26.02
C GLU A 58 -14.85 26.05 24.97
N ARG A 59 -14.89 26.49 23.71
CA ARG A 59 -14.23 25.75 22.60
C ARG A 59 -12.73 25.58 22.76
N ILE A 60 -12.10 26.44 23.58
CA ILE A 60 -10.66 26.45 23.83
C ILE A 60 -10.23 25.48 24.93
N ALA A 61 -11.16 24.83 25.65
CA ALA A 61 -10.86 23.96 26.80
C ALA A 61 -9.84 22.87 26.46
N GLU A 62 -10.07 22.13 25.37
CA GLU A 62 -9.20 21.02 24.94
C GLU A 62 -7.77 21.51 24.65
N ALA A 63 -7.63 22.62 23.94
CA ALA A 63 -6.33 23.23 23.64
C ALA A 63 -5.63 23.72 24.91
N GLN A 64 -6.38 24.29 25.85
CA GLN A 64 -5.87 24.75 27.13
C GLN A 64 -5.41 23.60 28.04
N ILE A 65 -6.15 22.49 28.09
CA ILE A 65 -5.75 21.28 28.82
C ILE A 65 -4.48 20.70 28.19
N GLY A 66 -4.39 20.64 26.86
CA GLY A 66 -3.17 20.22 26.17
C GLY A 66 -1.96 21.11 26.46
N GLN A 67 -2.14 22.44 26.48
CA GLN A 67 -1.07 23.38 26.87
C GLN A 67 -0.65 23.22 28.33
N LEU A 68 -1.61 23.03 29.23
CA LEU A 68 -1.33 22.78 30.64
C LEU A 68 -0.57 21.45 30.81
N ALA A 69 -1.01 20.37 30.17
CA ALA A 69 -0.31 19.09 30.19
C ALA A 69 1.15 19.23 29.72
N ASN A 70 1.39 19.90 28.59
CA ASN A 70 2.74 20.20 28.09
C ASN A 70 3.59 21.03 29.06
N THR A 71 2.98 21.84 29.92
CA THR A 71 3.69 22.57 30.97
C THR A 71 4.03 21.65 32.14
N LEU A 72 3.07 20.83 32.56
CA LEU A 72 3.17 19.97 33.73
C LEU A 72 4.12 18.79 33.53
N VAL A 73 4.32 18.29 32.30
CA VAL A 73 5.28 17.21 32.03
C VAL A 73 6.73 17.54 32.41
N ALA A 74 7.05 18.82 32.65
CA ALA A 74 8.37 19.25 33.11
C ALA A 74 8.59 19.07 34.63
N SER A 75 7.54 18.86 35.43
CA SER A 75 7.64 18.74 36.88
C SER A 75 6.51 17.85 37.46
N PRO A 76 6.82 16.62 37.92
CA PRO A 76 5.83 15.75 38.55
C PRO A 76 5.20 16.39 39.79
N ASP A 77 5.96 17.18 40.56
CA ASP A 77 5.46 17.86 41.76
C ASP A 77 4.40 18.92 41.42
N ASN A 78 4.65 19.76 40.41
CA ASN A 78 3.64 20.73 39.95
C ASN A 78 2.41 20.03 39.40
N ALA A 79 2.62 18.92 38.68
CA ALA A 79 1.55 18.15 38.09
C ALA A 79 0.66 17.50 39.18
N ALA A 80 1.27 16.98 40.24
CA ALA A 80 0.58 16.46 41.42
C ALA A 80 -0.17 17.56 42.18
N ALA A 81 0.48 18.70 42.42
CA ALA A 81 -0.14 19.84 43.12
C ALA A 81 -1.39 20.36 42.39
N VAL A 82 -1.37 20.41 41.05
CA VAL A 82 -2.54 20.79 40.25
C VAL A 82 -3.65 19.74 40.34
N LEU A 83 -3.33 18.45 40.26
CA LEU A 83 -4.32 17.39 40.41
C LEU A 83 -4.94 17.35 41.82
N ASP A 84 -4.15 17.62 42.86
CA ASP A 84 -4.64 17.71 44.24
C ASP A 84 -5.53 18.95 44.44
N ALA A 85 -5.18 20.08 43.83
CA ALA A 85 -6.03 21.27 43.84
C ALA A 85 -7.36 21.04 43.11
N LEU A 86 -7.37 20.30 41.98
CA LEU A 86 -8.60 19.91 41.31
C LEU A 86 -9.43 18.94 42.17
N ALA A 87 -8.79 17.97 42.82
CA ALA A 87 -9.49 17.04 43.71
C ALA A 87 -10.11 17.74 44.93
N ALA A 88 -9.45 18.78 45.46
CA ALA A 88 -9.93 19.56 46.60
C ALA A 88 -11.12 20.48 46.26
N GLU A 89 -11.30 20.87 44.99
CA GLU A 89 -12.42 21.71 44.57
C GLU A 89 -13.76 20.93 44.63
N GLY A 90 -13.75 19.65 44.28
CA GLY A 90 -14.85 18.72 44.55
C GLY A 90 -16.04 18.76 43.56
N SER A 91 -16.01 19.58 42.52
CA SER A 91 -17.02 19.59 41.45
C SER A 91 -16.80 18.49 40.41
N VAL A 92 -17.85 18.19 39.63
CA VAL A 92 -17.76 17.26 38.51
C VAL A 92 -16.91 17.81 37.38
N GLU A 93 -16.89 19.13 37.20
CA GLU A 93 -16.04 19.84 36.24
C GLU A 93 -14.56 19.65 36.59
N ALA A 94 -14.18 19.84 37.85
CA ALA A 94 -12.80 19.62 38.31
C ALA A 94 -12.38 18.15 38.19
N ALA A 95 -13.25 17.20 38.56
CA ALA A 95 -12.98 15.77 38.36
C ALA A 95 -12.85 15.39 36.87
N THR A 96 -13.61 16.05 35.99
CA THR A 96 -13.49 15.88 34.53
C THR A 96 -12.15 16.41 34.04
N VAL A 97 -11.79 17.65 34.40
CA VAL A 97 -10.49 18.24 34.04
C VAL A 97 -9.34 17.38 34.56
N SER A 98 -9.42 16.84 35.77
CA SER A 98 -8.43 15.90 36.30
C SER A 98 -8.27 14.67 35.39
N SER A 99 -9.37 14.06 34.96
CA SER A 99 -9.33 12.88 34.09
C SER A 99 -8.74 13.20 32.71
N GLU A 100 -9.16 14.32 32.11
CA GLU A 100 -8.64 14.79 30.82
C GLU A 100 -7.15 15.16 30.90
N LEU A 101 -6.74 15.78 32.01
CA LEU A 101 -5.37 16.20 32.23
C LEU A 101 -4.45 14.99 32.45
N LEU A 102 -4.88 14.01 33.26
CA LEU A 102 -4.18 12.72 33.40
C LEU A 102 -3.98 12.07 32.03
N TYR A 103 -5.04 12.04 31.23
CA TYR A 103 -5.00 11.50 29.87
C TYR A 103 -4.04 12.31 28.95
N ALA A 104 -4.07 13.64 28.99
CA ALA A 104 -3.20 14.48 28.18
C ALA A 104 -1.72 14.36 28.59
N ILE A 105 -1.45 14.32 29.90
CA ILE A 105 -0.11 14.09 30.46
C ILE A 105 0.41 12.71 30.02
N ALA A 106 -0.42 11.66 30.08
CA ALA A 106 -0.03 10.33 29.62
C ALA A 106 0.45 10.33 28.16
N ASN A 107 -0.21 11.11 27.30
CA ASN A 107 0.17 11.27 25.89
C ASN A 107 1.44 12.12 25.68
N HIS A 108 1.80 13.00 26.62
CA HIS A 108 2.95 13.92 26.49
C HIS A 108 4.23 13.43 27.18
N VAL A 109 4.14 12.73 28.31
CA VAL A 109 5.30 12.25 29.10
C VAL A 109 6.00 11.05 28.44
N GLY A 110 5.24 10.20 27.73
CA GLY A 110 5.70 8.90 27.23
C GLY A 110 5.72 7.85 28.35
N GLY A 111 5.19 6.65 28.09
CA GLY A 111 4.74 5.74 29.16
C GLY A 111 5.84 5.13 30.01
N GLY A 112 7.04 4.91 29.47
CA GLY A 112 8.18 4.44 30.28
C GLY A 112 8.54 5.39 31.44
N ARG A 113 8.33 6.71 31.28
CA ARG A 113 8.51 7.66 32.38
C ARG A 113 7.39 7.59 33.42
N LEU A 114 6.18 7.16 33.05
CA LEU A 114 5.04 7.07 33.98
C LEU A 114 5.12 5.83 34.85
N THR A 115 5.82 4.80 34.41
CA THR A 115 5.98 3.52 35.12
C THR A 115 7.30 3.44 35.89
N ASP A 116 8.40 3.93 35.31
CA ASP A 116 9.74 3.76 35.90
C ASP A 116 10.20 4.93 36.78
N ASP A 117 9.61 6.14 36.66
CA ASP A 117 9.96 7.31 37.48
C ASP A 117 9.08 7.38 38.74
N PRO A 118 9.66 7.26 39.95
CA PRO A 118 8.90 7.36 41.21
C PRO A 118 8.10 8.66 41.34
N GLY A 119 8.54 9.77 40.74
CA GLY A 119 7.82 11.05 40.76
C GLY A 119 6.50 11.01 39.98
N TRP A 120 6.38 10.13 38.99
CA TRP A 120 5.18 10.02 38.14
C TRP A 120 4.25 8.87 38.55
N GLN A 121 4.66 7.94 39.42
CA GLN A 121 3.82 6.80 39.85
C GLN A 121 2.49 7.23 40.50
N GLN A 122 2.49 8.36 41.22
CA GLN A 122 1.28 8.96 41.81
C GLN A 122 0.16 9.28 40.80
N PHE A 123 0.48 9.42 39.50
CA PHE A 123 -0.52 9.66 38.46
C PHE A 123 -1.45 8.48 38.28
N ALA A 124 -0.91 7.26 38.33
CA ALA A 124 -1.68 6.05 38.20
C ALA A 124 -2.60 5.83 39.41
N GLU A 125 -2.15 6.19 40.61
CA GLU A 125 -2.97 6.16 41.83
C GLU A 125 -4.14 7.16 41.75
N LYS A 126 -3.86 8.40 41.36
CA LYS A 126 -4.89 9.45 41.18
C LYS A 126 -5.91 9.05 40.10
N GLY A 127 -5.46 8.50 38.97
CA GLY A 127 -6.37 7.94 37.95
C GLY A 127 -7.21 6.77 38.48
N THR A 128 -6.60 5.90 39.28
CA THR A 128 -7.26 4.72 39.87
C THR A 128 -8.34 5.09 40.90
N ALA A 129 -8.18 6.22 41.59
CA ALA A 129 -9.19 6.78 42.48
C ALA A 129 -10.43 7.25 41.70
N LEU A 130 -10.23 7.81 40.50
CA LEU A 130 -11.32 8.30 39.64
C LEU A 130 -12.13 7.17 38.98
N LEU A 131 -11.61 5.94 38.93
CA LEU A 131 -12.37 4.77 38.44
C LEU A 131 -13.64 4.47 39.26
N GLY A 132 -13.68 4.91 40.52
CA GLY A 132 -14.85 4.74 41.40
C GLY A 132 -15.83 5.92 41.37
N HIS A 133 -15.60 6.93 40.54
CA HIS A 133 -16.43 8.13 40.52
C HIS A 133 -17.85 7.84 39.99
N ASP A 134 -18.86 8.52 40.55
CA ASP A 134 -20.29 8.32 40.23
C ASP A 134 -20.65 8.87 38.83
N ASP A 135 -20.03 9.98 38.40
CA ASP A 135 -20.17 10.48 37.02
C ASP A 135 -19.47 9.53 36.02
N PRO A 136 -20.21 9.00 35.01
CA PRO A 136 -19.65 8.01 34.08
C PRO A 136 -18.55 8.58 33.18
N PHE A 137 -18.54 9.87 32.88
CA PHE A 137 -17.51 10.45 32.01
C PHE A 137 -16.19 10.62 32.74
N VAL A 138 -16.21 11.00 34.03
CA VAL A 138 -15.01 11.03 34.87
C VAL A 138 -14.38 9.63 34.92
N ARG A 139 -15.19 8.62 35.27
CA ARG A 139 -14.75 7.22 35.33
C ARG A 139 -14.21 6.73 33.99
N GLY A 140 -14.93 6.98 32.90
CA GLY A 140 -14.56 6.52 31.56
C GLY A 140 -13.28 7.16 31.05
N ILE A 141 -13.13 8.49 31.16
CA ILE A 141 -11.91 9.19 30.73
C ILE A 141 -10.72 8.73 31.58
N ALA A 142 -10.90 8.53 32.90
CA ALA A 142 -9.84 8.01 33.77
C ALA A 142 -9.41 6.59 33.38
N ALA A 143 -10.35 5.69 33.05
CA ALA A 143 -10.02 4.36 32.54
C ALA A 143 -9.15 4.43 31.28
N TRP A 144 -9.47 5.33 30.35
CA TRP A 144 -8.69 5.53 29.14
C TRP A 144 -7.34 6.21 29.37
N ALA A 145 -7.24 7.11 30.34
CA ALA A 145 -5.97 7.68 30.78
C ALA A 145 -5.02 6.56 31.22
N LEU A 146 -5.50 5.65 32.07
CA LEU A 146 -4.68 4.53 32.59
C LEU A 146 -4.32 3.52 31.50
N ILE A 147 -5.25 3.22 30.58
CA ILE A 147 -4.93 2.42 29.38
C ILE A 147 -3.83 3.09 28.54
N SER A 148 -3.90 4.40 28.36
CA SER A 148 -2.90 5.17 27.59
C SER A 148 -1.52 5.20 28.28
N VAL A 149 -1.49 5.27 29.61
CA VAL A 149 -0.25 5.15 30.41
C VAL A 149 0.43 3.82 30.11
N ARG A 150 -0.33 2.72 30.15
CA ARG A 150 0.18 1.38 29.88
C ARG A 150 0.62 1.22 28.42
N ASP A 151 -0.18 1.66 27.45
CA ASP A 151 0.15 1.53 26.01
C ASP A 151 1.43 2.27 25.62
N ALA A 152 1.81 3.27 26.40
CA ALA A 152 3.03 4.02 26.19
C ALA A 152 4.27 3.37 26.85
N ASP A 153 4.12 2.30 27.65
CA ASP A 153 5.21 1.45 28.18
C ASP A 153 5.15 0.04 27.57
N GLN A 154 5.89 -0.16 26.47
CA GLN A 154 5.99 -1.46 25.80
C GLN A 154 6.65 -2.54 26.67
N SER A 155 7.45 -2.16 27.68
CA SER A 155 8.10 -3.11 28.59
C SER A 155 7.14 -3.65 29.66
N ALA A 156 6.09 -2.89 30.00
CA ALA A 156 5.06 -3.31 30.94
C ALA A 156 4.12 -4.38 30.38
N GLN A 157 4.03 -4.54 29.05
CA GLN A 157 3.21 -5.58 28.43
C GLN A 157 3.75 -7.00 28.67
N THR A 158 5.02 -7.14 29.10
CA THR A 158 5.72 -8.43 29.26
C THR A 158 6.22 -8.71 30.68
N LYS A 159 5.98 -7.84 31.67
CA LYS A 159 6.46 -8.02 33.06
C LYS A 159 5.47 -8.89 33.88
N SER A 160 6.00 -9.83 34.66
CA SER A 160 5.21 -10.70 35.57
C SER A 160 4.54 -9.92 36.71
N ASP A 161 5.10 -8.78 37.07
CA ASP A 161 4.67 -7.97 38.22
C ASP A 161 3.87 -6.77 37.70
N THR A 162 2.60 -7.02 37.37
CA THR A 162 1.68 -5.98 36.91
C THR A 162 1.31 -5.07 38.09
N PRO A 163 1.54 -3.74 38.01
CA PRO A 163 1.15 -2.82 39.08
C PRO A 163 -0.34 -2.92 39.43
N ASP A 164 -0.70 -2.71 40.71
CA ASP A 164 -2.08 -2.85 41.21
C ASP A 164 -3.12 -2.02 40.43
N TRP A 165 -2.72 -0.82 39.98
CA TRP A 165 -3.58 0.03 39.16
C TRP A 165 -3.91 -0.58 37.80
N THR A 166 -2.94 -1.28 37.18
CA THR A 166 -3.11 -1.98 35.91
C THR A 166 -4.04 -3.17 36.10
N ALA A 167 -3.86 -3.94 37.18
CA ALA A 167 -4.76 -5.04 37.51
C ALA A 167 -6.22 -4.56 37.70
N LYS A 168 -6.42 -3.41 38.37
CA LYS A 168 -7.75 -2.79 38.54
C LYS A 168 -8.36 -2.29 37.23
N CYS A 169 -7.55 -1.76 36.31
CA CYS A 169 -8.04 -1.39 34.97
C CYS A 169 -8.43 -2.61 34.14
N LEU A 170 -7.66 -3.69 34.23
CA LEU A 170 -7.94 -4.94 33.52
C LEU A 170 -9.16 -5.67 34.09
N SER A 171 -9.48 -5.47 35.37
CA SER A 171 -10.59 -6.15 36.05
C SER A 171 -11.95 -5.45 35.99
N LEU A 172 -12.06 -4.26 35.38
CA LEU A 172 -13.38 -3.63 35.20
C LEU A 172 -14.29 -4.58 34.42
N ASP A 173 -15.53 -4.75 34.88
CA ASP A 173 -16.49 -5.66 34.29
C ASP A 173 -16.90 -5.26 32.85
N PRO A 174 -17.46 -6.18 32.04
CA PRO A 174 -17.80 -5.90 30.65
C PRO A 174 -18.80 -4.74 30.45
N GLU A 175 -19.75 -4.53 31.36
CA GLU A 175 -20.72 -3.43 31.24
C GLU A 175 -20.06 -2.08 31.50
N THR A 176 -19.22 -1.98 32.54
CA THR A 176 -18.41 -0.79 32.78
C THR A 176 -17.45 -0.54 31.61
N SER A 177 -16.90 -1.59 31.01
CA SER A 177 -16.04 -1.50 29.82
C SER A 177 -16.76 -0.85 28.64
N LEU A 178 -18.00 -1.26 28.39
CA LEU A 178 -18.84 -0.73 27.33
C LEU A 178 -19.20 0.74 27.59
N GLU A 179 -19.51 1.12 28.84
CA GLU A 179 -19.72 2.53 29.19
C GLU A 179 -18.48 3.37 28.94
N CYS A 180 -17.30 2.88 29.34
CA CYS A 180 -16.04 3.57 29.10
C CYS A 180 -15.79 3.79 27.60
N ASP A 181 -16.14 2.82 26.73
CA ASP A 181 -16.05 2.99 25.28
C ASP A 181 -17.03 4.06 24.76
N PHE A 182 -18.28 4.07 25.23
CA PHE A 182 -19.22 5.15 24.88
C PHE A 182 -18.70 6.53 25.29
N VAL A 183 -18.12 6.62 26.48
CA VAL A 183 -17.48 7.84 26.96
C VAL A 183 -16.30 8.23 26.07
N LEU A 184 -15.47 7.27 25.63
CA LEU A 184 -14.36 7.58 24.72
C LEU A 184 -14.85 8.12 23.38
N GLN A 185 -15.89 7.51 22.80
CA GLN A 185 -16.48 8.02 21.56
C GLN A 185 -16.96 9.46 21.74
N ALA A 186 -17.69 9.75 22.82
CA ALA A 186 -18.16 11.10 23.13
C ALA A 186 -17.02 12.09 23.44
N PHE A 187 -16.02 11.65 24.20
CA PHE A 187 -14.82 12.42 24.55
C PHE A 187 -14.02 12.80 23.30
N SER A 188 -13.80 11.84 22.38
CA SER A 188 -13.09 12.07 21.12
C SER A 188 -13.78 13.09 20.21
N LEU A 189 -15.12 13.18 20.30
CA LEU A 189 -15.93 14.17 19.60
C LEU A 189 -16.08 15.49 20.37
N GLY A 190 -15.58 15.59 21.59
CA GLY A 190 -15.64 16.78 22.44
C GLY A 190 -17.04 17.15 22.92
N VAL A 191 -17.98 16.20 22.96
CA VAL A 191 -19.40 16.50 23.29
C VAL A 191 -19.69 16.53 24.79
N HIS A 192 -18.76 16.08 25.63
CA HIS A 192 -18.98 15.76 27.05
C HIS A 192 -18.97 16.95 28.03
N ARG A 193 -18.57 18.15 27.60
CA ARG A 193 -18.32 19.29 28.50
C ARG A 193 -19.55 20.13 28.83
N THR A 194 -20.58 20.13 27.99
CA THR A 194 -21.75 21.01 28.19
C THR A 194 -23.07 20.28 27.97
N PRO A 195 -24.13 20.63 28.74
CA PRO A 195 -25.45 20.03 28.51
C PRO A 195 -26.02 20.21 27.10
N PRO A 196 -25.84 21.36 26.42
CA PRO A 196 -26.26 21.53 25.02
C PRO A 196 -25.55 20.57 24.05
N ASN A 197 -24.25 20.34 24.22
CA ASN A 197 -23.51 19.42 23.34
C ASN A 197 -23.98 17.96 23.51
N LEU A 198 -24.22 17.54 24.76
CA LEU A 198 -24.78 16.22 25.06
C LEU A 198 -26.19 16.06 24.47
N SER A 199 -27.02 17.10 24.55
CA SER A 199 -28.38 17.07 23.99
C SER A 199 -28.35 16.94 22.47
N LYS A 200 -27.52 17.73 21.80
CA LYS A 200 -27.31 17.59 20.35
C LYS A 200 -26.80 16.19 19.99
N SER A 201 -25.84 15.65 20.75
CA SER A 201 -25.35 14.29 20.53
C SER A 201 -26.44 13.23 20.70
N ALA A 202 -27.37 13.41 21.64
CA ALA A 202 -28.50 12.52 21.84
C ALA A 202 -29.50 12.59 20.67
N ASP A 203 -29.75 13.79 20.12
CA ASP A 203 -30.56 13.98 18.91
C ASP A 203 -29.91 13.30 17.71
N ASP A 204 -28.60 13.45 17.54
CA ASP A 204 -27.85 12.77 16.49
C ASP A 204 -27.96 11.24 16.62
N LEU A 205 -27.83 10.69 17.84
CA LEU A 205 -28.00 9.26 18.08
C LEU A 205 -29.41 8.76 17.71
N LEU A 206 -30.45 9.53 18.04
CA LEU A 206 -31.82 9.20 17.65
C LEU A 206 -31.98 9.19 16.12
N ASN A 207 -31.50 10.24 15.44
CA ASN A 207 -31.60 10.35 13.99
C ASN A 207 -30.93 9.17 13.26
N ARG A 208 -29.75 8.73 13.73
CA ARG A 208 -29.03 7.57 13.17
C ARG A 208 -29.79 6.26 13.40
N ALA A 209 -30.35 6.10 14.60
CA ALA A 209 -31.17 4.95 14.93
C ALA A 209 -32.46 4.89 14.10
N GLU A 210 -33.07 6.04 13.78
CA GLU A 210 -34.25 6.13 12.91
C GLU A 210 -33.92 5.76 11.45
N GLY A 211 -32.77 6.20 10.95
CA GLY A 211 -32.26 5.78 9.63
C GLY A 211 -32.09 4.26 9.54
N LEU A 212 -31.39 3.67 10.51
CA LEU A 212 -31.19 2.22 10.60
C LEU A 212 -32.53 1.47 10.76
N ALA A 213 -33.44 1.96 11.60
CA ALA A 213 -34.72 1.33 11.82
C ALA A 213 -35.59 1.33 10.55
N SER A 214 -35.56 2.42 9.78
CA SER A 214 -36.26 2.52 8.50
C SER A 214 -35.74 1.46 7.50
N TYR A 215 -34.42 1.29 7.41
CA TYR A 215 -33.80 0.22 6.61
C TYR A 215 -34.23 -1.17 7.11
N ALA A 216 -34.08 -1.43 8.40
CA ALA A 216 -34.42 -2.72 9.01
C ALA A 216 -35.89 -3.10 8.81
N GLN A 217 -36.81 -2.13 8.86
CA GLN A 217 -38.22 -2.33 8.58
C GLN A 217 -38.50 -2.74 7.12
N SER A 218 -37.72 -2.22 6.17
CA SER A 218 -37.88 -2.57 4.75
C SER A 218 -37.35 -3.97 4.37
N ARG A 219 -36.48 -4.57 5.20
CA ARG A 219 -35.76 -5.82 4.88
C ARG A 219 -36.01 -6.98 5.86
N GLY A 220 -36.47 -6.70 7.10
CA GLY A 220 -36.66 -7.72 8.13
C GLY A 220 -37.96 -8.53 7.97
N GLY A 221 -37.97 -9.75 8.52
CA GLY A 221 -39.23 -10.48 8.79
C GLY A 221 -40.05 -9.82 9.89
N ASP A 222 -41.34 -10.13 9.99
CA ASP A 222 -42.29 -9.43 10.89
C ASP A 222 -41.80 -9.36 12.35
N GLU A 223 -41.28 -10.47 12.89
CA GLU A 223 -40.75 -10.51 14.27
C GLU A 223 -39.54 -9.58 14.46
N ARG A 224 -38.59 -9.57 13.52
CA ARG A 224 -37.40 -8.70 13.62
C ARG A 224 -37.79 -7.24 13.49
N ARG A 225 -38.72 -6.91 12.58
CA ARG A 225 -39.27 -5.55 12.48
C ARG A 225 -39.89 -5.12 13.80
N GLN A 226 -40.67 -5.99 14.45
CA GLN A 226 -41.26 -5.70 15.76
C GLN A 226 -40.21 -5.44 16.84
N ARG A 227 -39.11 -6.22 16.87
CA ARG A 227 -37.99 -5.99 17.81
C ARG A 227 -37.33 -4.63 17.59
N VAL A 228 -37.04 -4.25 16.34
CA VAL A 228 -36.47 -2.95 16.00
C VAL A 228 -37.41 -1.80 16.37
N VAL A 229 -38.70 -1.92 16.04
CA VAL A 229 -39.73 -0.94 16.41
C VAL A 229 -39.81 -0.77 17.92
N ALA A 230 -39.85 -1.88 18.67
CA ALA A 230 -39.90 -1.83 20.13
C ALA A 230 -38.65 -1.18 20.73
N ALA A 231 -37.47 -1.47 20.18
CA ALA A 231 -36.21 -0.85 20.60
C ALA A 231 -36.19 0.66 20.28
N LEU A 232 -36.65 1.07 19.10
CA LEU A 232 -36.74 2.48 18.71
C LEU A 232 -37.74 3.24 19.59
N GLU A 233 -38.90 2.65 19.89
CA GLU A 233 -39.88 3.25 20.80
C GLU A 233 -39.32 3.38 22.22
N LYS A 234 -38.50 2.42 22.68
CA LYS A 234 -37.77 2.56 23.94
C LYS A 234 -36.78 3.73 23.88
N LEU A 235 -36.02 3.86 22.80
CA LEU A 235 -35.11 5.00 22.59
C LEU A 235 -35.86 6.34 22.60
N ARG A 236 -36.96 6.46 21.84
CA ARG A 236 -37.81 7.67 21.82
C ARG A 236 -38.33 8.04 23.20
N ARG A 237 -38.76 7.07 24.00
CA ARG A 237 -39.20 7.31 25.39
C ARG A 237 -38.07 7.78 26.30
N VAL A 238 -36.87 7.22 26.18
CA VAL A 238 -35.70 7.62 26.98
C VAL A 238 -35.19 9.00 26.56
N HIS A 239 -35.15 9.26 25.25
CA HIS A 239 -34.77 10.55 24.67
C HIS A 239 -35.77 11.65 25.03
N GLY A 240 -37.07 11.42 24.84
CA GLY A 240 -38.12 12.39 25.13
C GLY A 240 -38.52 12.52 26.61
N ARG A 241 -38.23 11.52 27.46
CA ARG A 241 -38.76 11.33 28.82
C ARG A 241 -40.32 11.33 28.92
N PRO A 242 -40.93 10.90 30.03
CA PRO A 242 -42.38 11.00 30.22
C PRO A 242 -42.85 12.47 30.17
N VAL A 243 -44.08 12.71 29.68
CA VAL A 243 -44.70 14.04 29.62
C VAL A 243 -44.62 14.74 30.99
N GLY A 244 -43.86 15.84 31.08
CA GLY A 244 -43.77 16.70 32.26
C GLY A 244 -42.43 16.73 33.01
N GLN A 245 -41.38 16.02 32.56
CA GLN A 245 -40.03 16.13 33.13
C GLN A 245 -39.03 16.65 32.10
N GLU A 246 -38.47 17.84 32.33
CA GLU A 246 -37.35 18.33 31.52
C GLU A 246 -36.08 17.53 31.80
N PRO A 247 -35.19 17.35 30.80
CA PRO A 247 -33.88 16.76 31.01
C PRO A 247 -33.07 17.54 32.07
N PRO A 248 -32.23 16.87 32.90
CA PRO A 248 -31.48 17.55 33.96
C PRO A 248 -30.64 18.71 33.43
N THR A 249 -30.74 19.89 34.04
CA THR A 249 -30.02 21.10 33.58
C THR A 249 -28.56 21.11 34.00
N ASP A 250 -28.20 20.39 35.05
CA ASP A 250 -26.82 20.20 35.51
C ASP A 250 -26.06 19.18 34.64
N LEU A 251 -24.73 19.30 34.62
CA LEU A 251 -23.87 18.49 33.75
C LEU A 251 -23.89 17.00 34.13
N ALA A 252 -23.78 16.68 35.41
CA ALA A 252 -23.73 15.29 35.88
C ALA A 252 -25.04 14.55 35.57
N GLY A 253 -26.19 15.17 35.85
CA GLY A 253 -27.50 14.66 35.48
C GLY A 253 -27.65 14.48 33.96
N ARG A 254 -27.17 15.44 33.16
CA ARG A 254 -27.22 15.34 31.69
C ARG A 254 -26.37 14.20 31.15
N ARG A 255 -25.18 13.98 31.72
CA ARG A 255 -24.28 12.87 31.33
C ARG A 255 -24.88 11.50 31.62
N LYS A 256 -25.54 11.33 32.78
CA LYS A 256 -26.26 10.09 33.12
C LYS A 256 -27.43 9.84 32.17
N TRP A 257 -28.22 10.88 31.85
CA TRP A 257 -29.27 10.77 30.84
C TRP A 257 -28.72 10.42 29.44
N TRP A 258 -27.64 11.06 29.01
CA TRP A 258 -27.01 10.74 27.72
C TRP A 258 -26.57 9.26 27.68
N MET A 259 -26.05 8.72 28.78
CA MET A 259 -25.68 7.30 28.89
C MET A 259 -26.90 6.38 28.69
N GLU A 260 -28.06 6.72 29.27
CA GLU A 260 -29.32 5.98 29.05
C GLU A 260 -29.74 6.02 27.56
N VAL A 261 -29.68 7.19 26.92
CA VAL A 261 -29.97 7.36 25.49
C VAL A 261 -29.01 6.51 24.65
N ARG A 262 -27.70 6.56 24.95
CA ARG A 262 -26.67 5.81 24.23
C ARG A 262 -26.86 4.30 24.31
N ARG A 263 -27.23 3.79 25.50
CA ARG A 263 -27.59 2.38 25.71
C ARG A 263 -28.86 1.99 24.95
N ALA A 264 -29.88 2.84 24.93
CA ALA A 264 -31.10 2.60 24.16
C ALA A 264 -30.84 2.61 22.65
N ALA A 265 -29.97 3.49 22.15
CA ALA A 265 -29.56 3.55 20.75
C ALA A 265 -28.82 2.27 20.33
N ARG A 266 -27.89 1.78 21.15
CA ARG A 266 -27.27 0.46 20.95
C ARG A 266 -28.31 -0.65 20.84
N GLY A 267 -29.36 -0.61 21.65
CA GLY A 267 -30.46 -1.57 21.58
C GLY A 267 -31.16 -1.62 20.22
N VAL A 268 -31.26 -0.49 19.50
CA VAL A 268 -31.78 -0.44 18.12
C VAL A 268 -30.82 -1.14 17.16
N VAL A 269 -29.51 -0.85 17.29
CA VAL A 269 -28.47 -1.49 16.47
C VAL A 269 -28.46 -3.00 16.66
N LEU A 270 -28.44 -3.48 17.90
CA LEU A 270 -28.45 -4.92 18.20
C LEU A 270 -29.74 -5.63 17.77
N ALA A 271 -30.84 -4.88 17.62
CA ALA A 271 -32.09 -5.39 17.07
C ALA A 271 -32.11 -5.40 15.52
N SER A 272 -31.12 -4.81 14.83
CA SER A 272 -31.09 -4.74 13.36
C SER A 272 -30.84 -6.11 12.71
N PRO A 273 -31.27 -6.36 11.46
CA PRO A 273 -31.03 -7.63 10.77
C PRO A 273 -29.53 -7.99 10.68
N ASP A 274 -28.68 -7.00 10.44
CA ASP A 274 -27.23 -7.16 10.28
C ASP A 274 -26.57 -7.67 11.58
N MET A 275 -27.13 -7.35 12.75
CA MET A 275 -26.62 -7.79 14.06
C MET A 275 -27.13 -9.18 14.50
N ASN A 276 -27.75 -9.95 13.61
CA ASN A 276 -28.16 -11.33 13.90
C ASN A 276 -26.97 -12.30 13.76
N LEU A 277 -25.95 -12.11 14.60
CA LEU A 277 -24.70 -12.85 14.56
C LEU A 277 -24.60 -13.77 15.79
N PRO A 278 -24.71 -15.10 15.62
CA PRO A 278 -24.63 -16.03 16.75
C PRO A 278 -23.22 -16.11 17.32
N GLU A 279 -22.21 -16.04 16.45
CA GLU A 279 -20.80 -16.05 16.81
C GLU A 279 -20.02 -15.09 15.90
N VAL A 280 -18.93 -14.53 16.44
CA VAL A 280 -17.96 -13.72 15.71
C VAL A 280 -16.58 -14.32 15.95
N VAL A 281 -15.81 -14.52 14.88
CA VAL A 281 -14.40 -14.93 14.94
C VAL A 281 -13.50 -13.74 14.67
N PHE A 282 -12.41 -13.62 15.41
CA PHE A 282 -11.38 -12.59 15.23
C PHE A 282 -10.06 -13.17 15.75
N PHE A 283 -8.92 -12.55 15.44
CA PHE A 283 -7.69 -12.89 16.14
C PHE A 283 -7.22 -11.72 17.00
N LYS A 284 -6.50 -12.06 18.07
CA LYS A 284 -5.82 -11.09 18.91
C LYS A 284 -4.33 -11.15 18.67
N ALA A 285 -3.66 -10.01 18.67
CA ALA A 285 -2.21 -9.93 18.58
C ALA A 285 -1.70 -8.77 19.45
N LEU A 286 -0.49 -8.89 20.00
CA LEU A 286 0.12 -7.77 20.71
C LEU A 286 0.32 -6.58 19.77
N PRO A 287 0.12 -5.33 20.26
CA PRO A 287 0.32 -4.13 19.45
C PRO A 287 1.77 -4.04 18.95
N ARG A 288 1.97 -3.31 17.86
CA ARG A 288 3.31 -3.20 17.25
C ARG A 288 4.29 -2.44 18.15
N THR A 289 5.46 -3.02 18.40
CA THR A 289 6.57 -2.43 19.17
C THR A 289 7.40 -1.50 18.29
N GLY A 290 6.96 -0.24 18.17
CA GLY A 290 7.65 0.81 17.44
C GLY A 290 6.63 1.82 16.93
N GLY A 291 6.85 3.12 17.13
CA GLY A 291 5.95 4.12 16.53
C GLY A 291 5.95 3.98 15.00
N TYR A 292 4.82 4.33 14.35
CA TYR A 292 4.62 4.45 12.89
C TYR A 292 5.95 4.65 12.15
N HIS A 293 6.63 3.56 11.83
CA HIS A 293 7.86 3.68 11.07
C HIS A 293 7.43 3.56 9.62
N PRO A 294 7.83 4.49 8.75
CA PRO A 294 7.67 4.35 7.30
C PRO A 294 8.38 3.09 6.74
N ASP A 295 8.98 2.24 7.59
CA ASP A 295 9.56 0.95 7.25
C ASP A 295 8.55 -0.21 7.38
N CYS A 296 7.27 0.04 7.69
CA CYS A 296 6.19 -0.98 7.70
C CYS A 296 5.55 -1.18 6.31
N LEU A 297 6.28 -0.87 5.23
CA LEU A 297 5.72 -0.72 3.89
C LEU A 297 5.02 -1.98 3.37
N VAL A 298 4.08 -1.75 2.47
CA VAL A 298 3.39 -2.70 1.56
C VAL A 298 4.35 -3.68 0.84
N GLN A 299 5.66 -3.46 0.93
CA GLN A 299 6.74 -4.27 0.36
C GLN A 299 7.51 -5.14 1.37
N ASN A 300 7.40 -4.85 2.68
CA ASN A 300 8.26 -5.47 3.68
C ASN A 300 7.67 -6.80 4.14
N HIS A 301 8.52 -7.84 4.10
CA HIS A 301 8.49 -8.96 5.03
C HIS A 301 8.03 -8.41 6.37
N ALA A 302 6.91 -8.91 6.91
CA ALA A 302 6.47 -8.53 8.23
C ALA A 302 7.64 -8.78 9.18
N ARG A 303 8.38 -7.72 9.54
CA ARG A 303 9.55 -7.86 10.40
C ARG A 303 9.01 -8.50 11.66
N PRO A 304 9.45 -9.72 12.02
CA PRO A 304 8.99 -10.36 13.23
C PRO A 304 9.25 -9.47 14.45
N LYS A 305 10.25 -8.57 14.35
CA LYS A 305 10.61 -7.52 15.33
C LYS A 305 9.47 -6.59 15.75
N GLU A 306 8.41 -6.41 14.96
CA GLU A 306 7.36 -5.46 15.30
C GLU A 306 6.29 -6.05 16.23
N ARG A 307 6.10 -7.37 16.28
CA ARG A 307 5.07 -7.98 17.15
C ARG A 307 5.66 -9.12 17.98
N PRO A 308 5.60 -9.01 19.33
CA PRO A 308 5.93 -10.12 20.19
C PRO A 308 4.98 -11.32 19.98
N PRO A 309 5.45 -12.55 20.26
CA PRO A 309 4.57 -13.71 20.25
C PRO A 309 3.48 -13.55 21.31
N GLY A 310 2.27 -13.99 20.98
CA GLY A 310 1.11 -13.88 21.85
C GLY A 310 -0.19 -13.61 21.08
N GLY A 311 -1.30 -13.87 21.76
CA GLY A 311 -2.62 -13.88 21.17
C GLY A 311 -2.99 -15.24 20.56
N ASP A 312 -4.18 -15.30 19.96
CA ASP A 312 -4.78 -16.50 19.39
C ASP A 312 -5.89 -16.06 18.41
N VAL A 313 -6.43 -16.98 17.63
CA VAL A 313 -7.76 -16.85 17.04
C VAL A 313 -8.80 -17.15 18.11
N PHE A 314 -9.86 -16.34 18.18
CA PHE A 314 -10.91 -16.45 19.17
C PHE A 314 -12.29 -16.49 18.52
N VAL A 315 -13.19 -17.26 19.13
CA VAL A 315 -14.62 -17.29 18.78
C VAL A 315 -15.42 -16.74 19.96
N GLN A 316 -16.24 -15.72 19.70
CA GLN A 316 -17.13 -15.10 20.67
C GLN A 316 -18.57 -15.50 20.43
N ALA A 317 -19.29 -15.89 21.49
CA ALA A 317 -20.68 -16.34 21.45
C ALA A 317 -21.68 -15.17 21.46
N GLY A 318 -21.62 -14.34 20.42
CA GLY A 318 -22.53 -13.21 20.22
C GLY A 318 -21.78 -11.93 19.85
N VAL A 319 -22.35 -10.79 20.23
CA VAL A 319 -21.90 -9.44 19.82
C VAL A 319 -21.78 -8.47 20.99
N SER A 320 -22.05 -8.92 22.22
CA SER A 320 -21.84 -8.17 23.44
C SER A 320 -20.40 -8.38 23.93
N PRO A 321 -19.72 -7.32 24.41
CA PRO A 321 -18.42 -7.47 25.09
C PRO A 321 -18.45 -8.38 26.32
N ALA A 322 -19.65 -8.69 26.85
CA ALA A 322 -19.86 -9.60 27.97
C ALA A 322 -19.98 -11.07 27.55
N ASP A 323 -20.14 -11.35 26.25
CA ASP A 323 -20.32 -12.71 25.75
C ASP A 323 -19.03 -13.53 25.91
N SER A 324 -19.18 -14.84 26.08
CA SER A 324 -18.03 -15.73 26.29
C SER A 324 -17.15 -15.78 25.04
N VAL A 325 -15.83 -15.73 25.26
CA VAL A 325 -14.82 -15.81 24.21
C VAL A 325 -13.92 -17.02 24.48
N ARG A 326 -13.69 -17.86 23.47
CA ARG A 326 -12.81 -19.04 23.57
C ARG A 326 -11.65 -18.99 22.58
N PRO A 327 -10.42 -19.38 22.99
CA PRO A 327 -9.30 -19.53 22.06
C PRO A 327 -9.54 -20.73 21.13
N LEU A 328 -9.00 -20.66 19.90
CA LEU A 328 -9.15 -21.69 18.88
C LEU A 328 -7.87 -22.50 18.68
N LEU A 329 -6.70 -21.86 18.61
CA LEU A 329 -5.43 -22.56 18.43
C LEU A 329 -4.98 -23.20 19.74
N ALA A 330 -5.23 -22.54 20.89
CA ALA A 330 -4.92 -23.06 22.22
C ALA A 330 -3.46 -23.56 22.32
N ASP A 331 -2.52 -22.70 21.93
CA ASP A 331 -1.06 -22.94 21.93
C ASP A 331 -0.55 -24.10 21.06
N GLN A 332 -1.38 -24.69 20.19
CA GLN A 332 -0.98 -25.83 19.33
C GLN A 332 0.23 -25.56 18.43
N LEU A 333 0.53 -24.30 18.08
CA LEU A 333 1.66 -23.90 17.23
C LEU A 333 2.89 -23.41 18.02
N GLY A 334 2.79 -23.32 19.34
CA GLY A 334 3.82 -22.74 20.21
C GLY A 334 3.94 -21.21 20.06
N PRO A 335 5.09 -20.62 20.46
CA PRO A 335 5.24 -19.16 20.49
C PRO A 335 5.25 -18.58 19.07
N GLY A 336 4.38 -17.61 18.85
CA GLY A 336 4.22 -16.91 17.59
C GLY A 336 2.99 -16.02 17.61
N HIS A 337 2.56 -15.54 16.44
CA HIS A 337 1.33 -14.77 16.31
C HIS A 337 0.67 -14.98 14.95
N VAL A 338 -0.65 -14.76 14.90
CA VAL A 338 -1.46 -14.75 13.69
C VAL A 338 -1.33 -13.39 13.00
N GLN A 339 -1.24 -13.38 11.68
CA GLN A 339 -1.18 -12.14 10.88
C GLN A 339 -2.48 -11.83 10.16
N ASP A 340 -3.04 -12.81 9.45
CA ASP A 340 -4.22 -12.68 8.59
C ASP A 340 -5.01 -13.98 8.60
N MET A 341 -6.31 -13.93 8.27
CA MET A 341 -7.17 -15.11 8.17
C MET A 341 -8.36 -14.91 7.22
N ASP A 342 -8.96 -16.01 6.78
CA ASP A 342 -10.22 -16.04 6.02
C ASP A 342 -11.10 -17.23 6.44
N LEU A 343 -12.43 -17.04 6.37
CA LEU A 343 -13.43 -17.98 6.88
C LEU A 343 -14.12 -18.72 5.74
N TRP A 344 -14.18 -20.06 5.83
CA TRP A 344 -14.86 -20.88 4.84
C TRP A 344 -16.37 -20.57 4.75
N TRP A 345 -16.97 -20.78 3.57
CA TRP A 345 -18.39 -20.44 3.34
C TRP A 345 -19.38 -21.20 4.21
N ASP A 346 -19.08 -22.43 4.64
CA ASP A 346 -19.94 -23.15 5.59
C ASP A 346 -19.74 -22.70 7.04
N ALA A 347 -18.80 -21.77 7.28
CA ALA A 347 -18.44 -21.21 8.59
C ALA A 347 -18.06 -22.30 9.62
N ASP A 348 -17.35 -23.34 9.18
CA ASP A 348 -16.91 -24.48 9.99
C ASP A 348 -15.39 -24.59 10.12
N ARG A 349 -14.62 -23.85 9.31
CA ARG A 349 -13.15 -23.80 9.35
C ARG A 349 -12.60 -22.48 8.82
N LEU A 350 -11.34 -22.19 9.15
CA LEU A 350 -10.62 -21.01 8.68
C LEU A 350 -9.20 -21.35 8.22
N VAL A 351 -8.69 -20.52 7.32
CA VAL A 351 -7.29 -20.48 6.91
C VAL A 351 -6.64 -19.24 7.49
N PHE A 352 -5.38 -19.33 7.91
CA PHE A 352 -4.67 -18.22 8.53
C PHE A 352 -3.17 -18.28 8.27
N ALA A 353 -2.52 -17.11 8.35
CA ALA A 353 -1.07 -16.97 8.30
C ALA A 353 -0.51 -16.87 9.73
N PHE A 354 0.54 -17.64 10.03
CA PHE A 354 1.17 -17.67 11.35
C PHE A 354 2.68 -17.51 11.26
N VAL A 355 3.24 -16.67 12.13
CA VAL A 355 4.69 -16.48 12.28
C VAL A 355 5.13 -17.14 13.57
N ARG A 356 5.98 -18.16 13.47
CA ARG A 356 6.54 -18.84 14.63
C ARG A 356 7.81 -18.12 15.10
N GLN A 357 7.93 -17.88 16.40
CA GLN A 357 8.97 -17.04 17.00
C GLN A 357 9.62 -17.76 18.20
N LEU A 358 10.34 -18.85 17.94
CA LEU A 358 10.88 -19.73 18.98
C LEU A 358 11.94 -19.06 19.87
N HIS A 359 12.70 -18.09 19.35
CA HIS A 359 13.79 -17.43 20.09
C HIS A 359 13.53 -15.95 20.40
N TRP A 360 12.27 -15.54 20.45
CA TRP A 360 11.90 -14.17 20.83
C TRP A 360 12.47 -13.79 22.21
N GLY A 361 13.14 -12.64 22.30
CA GLY A 361 13.66 -12.10 23.58
C GLY A 361 15.01 -12.66 24.04
N HIS A 362 15.65 -13.57 23.30
CA HIS A 362 17.02 -14.01 23.58
C HIS A 362 18.02 -12.90 23.16
N GLY A 363 18.65 -12.26 24.14
CA GLY A 363 19.43 -11.01 24.02
C GLY A 363 20.70 -11.00 23.16
N ASP A 364 20.97 -12.03 22.36
CA ASP A 364 22.16 -12.10 21.49
C ASP A 364 21.92 -11.58 20.05
N TYR A 365 20.67 -11.32 19.66
CA TYR A 365 20.31 -10.88 18.29
C TYR A 365 20.06 -9.38 18.15
N SER A 366 20.66 -8.58 19.04
CA SER A 366 20.61 -7.12 18.95
C SER A 366 21.62 -6.59 17.93
N TRP A 367 21.28 -5.48 17.26
CA TRP A 367 22.16 -4.77 16.33
C TRP A 367 23.42 -4.25 17.07
N GLY A 368 24.45 -5.09 17.22
CA GLY A 368 25.70 -4.74 17.91
C GLY A 368 26.46 -5.87 18.62
N SER A 369 25.87 -7.06 18.81
CA SER A 369 26.50 -8.17 19.57
C SER A 369 27.32 -9.17 18.73
N VAL A 370 27.45 -8.96 17.41
CA VAL A 370 28.24 -9.85 16.53
C VAL A 370 29.75 -9.57 16.68
N PRO A 371 30.59 -10.53 17.09
CA PRO A 371 32.02 -10.28 17.33
C PRO A 371 32.81 -9.95 16.07
N TRP A 372 33.82 -9.10 16.19
CA TRP A 372 34.82 -8.83 15.14
C TRP A 372 35.55 -10.12 14.73
N ARG A 373 35.33 -10.63 13.52
CA ARG A 373 36.20 -11.63 12.89
C ARG A 373 36.83 -11.03 11.63
N ASN A 374 38.17 -11.10 11.56
CA ASN A 374 38.99 -10.78 10.38
C ASN A 374 38.88 -9.35 9.80
N GLY A 375 38.76 -8.32 10.64
CA GLY A 375 39.01 -6.93 10.22
C GLY A 375 38.00 -6.33 9.22
N ALA A 376 36.95 -7.06 8.86
CA ALA A 376 35.80 -6.55 8.12
C ALA A 376 34.63 -6.39 9.10
N ARG A 377 33.90 -5.28 8.99
CA ARG A 377 32.57 -5.16 9.59
C ARG A 377 31.70 -6.24 8.93
N ILE A 378 31.30 -7.27 9.68
CA ILE A 378 30.08 -8.02 9.36
C ILE A 378 28.92 -7.10 9.76
N VAL A 379 28.74 -6.04 8.99
CA VAL A 379 27.45 -5.36 8.83
C VAL A 379 27.03 -5.65 7.40
N GLU A 380 27.04 -6.93 7.05
CA GLU A 380 26.26 -7.39 5.91
C GLU A 380 24.82 -7.39 6.40
N PHE A 381 24.00 -6.61 5.70
CA PHE A 381 22.57 -6.45 5.91
C PHE A 381 21.85 -7.73 5.47
N ASP A 382 22.29 -8.86 6.04
CA ASP A 382 21.89 -10.21 5.71
C ASP A 382 20.58 -10.53 6.40
N HIS A 383 19.51 -10.46 5.62
CA HIS A 383 18.19 -10.90 6.05
C HIS A 383 18.02 -12.43 5.98
N VAL A 384 19.06 -13.16 5.61
CA VAL A 384 19.17 -14.62 5.79
C VAL A 384 20.47 -14.88 6.55
N VAL A 385 20.41 -14.97 7.87
CA VAL A 385 21.54 -15.48 8.64
C VAL A 385 21.55 -16.99 8.45
N GLY A 386 22.18 -17.45 7.38
CA GLY A 386 22.48 -18.86 7.18
C GLY A 386 23.51 -19.30 8.20
N PHE A 387 23.08 -19.81 9.35
CA PHE A 387 23.91 -20.76 10.08
C PHE A 387 23.84 -22.10 9.34
N GLU A 388 24.97 -22.81 9.30
CA GLU A 388 25.06 -24.20 8.81
C GLU A 388 24.09 -25.17 9.53
N ASP A 389 23.37 -24.70 10.56
CA ASP A 389 22.42 -25.45 11.40
C ASP A 389 20.93 -25.01 11.29
N GLY A 390 20.56 -24.08 10.40
CA GLY A 390 19.14 -23.71 10.16
C GLY A 390 18.91 -22.24 9.79
N ILE A 391 17.89 -21.96 8.95
CA ILE A 391 17.54 -20.62 8.49
C ILE A 391 16.61 -19.96 9.52
N PHE A 392 17.13 -19.00 10.29
CA PHE A 392 16.35 -18.17 11.20
C PHE A 392 16.47 -16.70 10.80
N TRP A 393 15.34 -15.99 10.72
CA TRP A 393 15.32 -14.54 10.51
C TRP A 393 15.76 -13.80 11.79
N GLU A 394 16.12 -12.51 11.69
CA GLU A 394 16.49 -11.69 12.85
C GLU A 394 15.52 -11.92 14.04
N ASN A 395 16.03 -12.19 15.24
CA ASN A 395 15.31 -12.59 16.47
C ASN A 395 14.78 -14.05 16.53
N GLY A 396 15.22 -14.94 15.63
CA GLY A 396 14.91 -16.37 15.69
C GLY A 396 13.47 -16.72 15.35
N SER A 397 12.92 -16.02 14.35
CA SER A 397 11.59 -16.31 13.78
C SER A 397 11.71 -17.12 12.49
N GLU A 398 10.74 -18.00 12.26
CA GLU A 398 10.58 -18.75 11.01
C GLU A 398 9.85 -17.89 9.96
N PRO A 399 9.97 -18.19 8.65
CA PRO A 399 9.10 -17.59 7.64
C PRO A 399 7.61 -17.78 7.97
N THR A 400 6.76 -16.85 7.51
CA THR A 400 5.31 -16.98 7.70
C THR A 400 4.76 -18.13 6.85
N HIS A 401 3.92 -18.96 7.45
CA HIS A 401 3.28 -20.09 6.77
C HIS A 401 1.78 -20.06 6.93
N LEU A 402 1.09 -20.71 5.99
CA LEU A 402 -0.35 -20.85 5.99
C LEU A 402 -0.78 -22.13 6.71
N PHE A 403 -1.86 -22.02 7.47
CA PHE A 403 -2.45 -23.12 8.24
C PHE A 403 -3.96 -23.11 8.06
N GLU A 404 -4.59 -24.26 8.23
CA GLU A 404 -6.05 -24.42 8.27
C GLU A 404 -6.44 -25.14 9.57
N ILE A 405 -7.57 -24.75 10.17
CA ILE A 405 -8.14 -25.38 11.35
C ILE A 405 -9.68 -25.30 11.34
N SER A 406 -10.34 -26.31 11.90
CA SER A 406 -11.79 -26.30 12.11
C SER A 406 -12.16 -25.37 13.28
N LEU A 407 -13.35 -24.76 13.25
CA LEU A 407 -13.80 -23.83 14.30
C LEU A 407 -14.06 -24.51 15.66
N ASP A 408 -14.10 -25.84 15.71
CA ASP A 408 -14.11 -26.61 16.96
C ASP A 408 -12.71 -26.79 17.59
N GLY A 409 -11.65 -26.29 16.94
CA GLY A 409 -10.27 -26.36 17.39
C GLY A 409 -9.52 -27.62 16.92
N THR A 410 -10.16 -28.48 16.12
CA THR A 410 -9.55 -29.73 15.62
C THR A 410 -9.05 -29.60 14.19
N GLY A 411 -8.24 -30.57 13.75
CA GLY A 411 -7.80 -30.67 12.35
C GLY A 411 -6.79 -29.61 11.92
N LEU A 412 -6.04 -29.01 12.87
CA LEU A 412 -4.98 -28.07 12.56
C LEU A 412 -3.94 -28.71 11.63
N ARG A 413 -3.69 -28.08 10.48
CA ARG A 413 -2.70 -28.52 9.50
C ARG A 413 -1.99 -27.35 8.84
N ARG A 414 -0.73 -27.56 8.48
CA ARG A 414 0.10 -26.62 7.71
C ARG A 414 -0.12 -26.82 6.21
N LEU A 415 -0.31 -25.74 5.46
CA LEU A 415 -0.54 -25.74 4.01
C LEU A 415 0.73 -25.40 3.21
N THR A 416 1.58 -24.51 3.73
CA THR A 416 2.83 -24.10 3.06
C THR A 416 4.04 -24.28 3.98
N ASN A 417 5.20 -24.62 3.41
CA ASN A 417 6.35 -25.04 4.22
C ASN A 417 7.74 -24.68 3.66
N ASP A 418 7.82 -23.69 2.78
CA ASP A 418 9.11 -23.33 2.20
C ASP A 418 10.02 -22.60 3.19
N PRO A 419 11.30 -22.98 3.30
CA PRO A 419 12.19 -22.42 4.31
C PRO A 419 12.61 -20.96 4.06
N LEU A 420 12.36 -20.39 2.86
CA LEU A 420 12.88 -19.07 2.47
C LEU A 420 11.81 -18.00 2.35
N TYR A 421 10.56 -18.38 2.12
CA TYR A 421 9.53 -17.43 1.69
C TYR A 421 8.40 -17.32 2.69
N CYS A 422 7.88 -16.10 2.81
CA CYS A 422 6.76 -15.82 3.69
C CYS A 422 5.45 -15.77 2.89
N ASP A 423 4.50 -16.60 3.30
CA ASP A 423 3.18 -16.72 2.69
C ASP A 423 2.14 -16.05 3.61
N ARG A 424 1.36 -15.11 3.08
CA ARG A 424 0.50 -14.19 3.86
C ARG A 424 -0.83 -13.92 3.18
N GLU A 425 -1.76 -13.29 3.90
CA GLU A 425 -3.06 -12.84 3.36
C GLU A 425 -3.83 -13.98 2.64
N PRO A 426 -4.06 -15.13 3.30
CA PRO A 426 -4.74 -16.25 2.66
C PRO A 426 -6.23 -15.95 2.47
N ALA A 427 -6.78 -16.39 1.36
CA ALA A 427 -8.22 -16.43 1.11
C ALA A 427 -8.62 -17.74 0.43
N TYR A 428 -9.79 -18.26 0.79
CA TYR A 428 -10.28 -19.50 0.19
C TYR A 428 -10.75 -19.31 -1.26
N LEU A 429 -10.57 -20.36 -2.06
CA LEU A 429 -11.21 -20.52 -3.37
C LEU A 429 -12.33 -21.58 -3.28
N PRO A 430 -13.38 -21.53 -4.12
CA PRO A 430 -14.52 -22.43 -3.99
C PRO A 430 -14.23 -23.94 -4.14
N ASN A 431 -13.06 -24.34 -4.66
CA ASN A 431 -12.64 -25.75 -4.70
C ASN A 431 -11.91 -26.21 -3.44
N GLY A 432 -11.62 -25.32 -2.50
CA GLY A 432 -10.83 -25.60 -1.29
C GLY A 432 -9.36 -25.20 -1.42
N ASP A 433 -8.90 -24.80 -2.60
CA ASP A 433 -7.57 -24.19 -2.75
C ASP A 433 -7.53 -22.85 -1.99
N VAL A 434 -6.32 -22.37 -1.71
CA VAL A 434 -6.09 -21.11 -1.02
C VAL A 434 -5.25 -20.20 -1.91
N VAL A 435 -5.74 -19.01 -2.20
CA VAL A 435 -4.94 -17.93 -2.81
C VAL A 435 -4.27 -17.12 -1.70
N PHE A 436 -3.05 -16.65 -1.92
CA PHE A 436 -2.28 -15.91 -0.95
C PHE A 436 -1.23 -15.01 -1.62
N SER A 437 -0.69 -14.05 -0.87
CA SER A 437 0.45 -13.22 -1.30
C SER A 437 1.76 -13.84 -0.81
N SER A 438 2.79 -13.87 -1.68
CA SER A 438 4.11 -14.39 -1.32
C SER A 438 5.27 -13.64 -1.99
N ASP A 439 6.39 -13.52 -1.28
CA ASP A 439 7.65 -12.90 -1.74
C ASP A 439 8.51 -13.84 -2.63
N ARG A 440 7.99 -15.04 -2.92
CA ARG A 440 8.52 -16.00 -3.92
C ARG A 440 8.76 -15.42 -5.31
N GLY A 441 8.17 -14.26 -5.64
CA GLY A 441 8.31 -13.58 -6.93
C GLY A 441 9.75 -13.21 -7.30
N CYS A 442 10.63 -13.02 -6.30
CA CYS A 442 12.06 -12.74 -6.45
C CYS A 442 12.41 -11.54 -7.34
N GLY A 443 11.63 -10.45 -7.27
CA GLY A 443 11.96 -9.15 -7.84
C GLY A 443 12.09 -8.07 -6.77
N ALA A 444 12.46 -6.84 -7.13
CA ALA A 444 12.55 -5.67 -6.23
C ALA A 444 11.65 -4.51 -6.70
N SER A 445 11.15 -3.70 -5.75
CA SER A 445 10.24 -2.59 -6.06
C SER A 445 10.95 -1.42 -6.77
N GLN A 446 10.23 -0.72 -7.64
CA GLN A 446 10.78 0.42 -8.39
C GLN A 446 10.85 1.72 -7.58
N CYS A 447 10.22 1.81 -6.40
CA CYS A 447 10.21 3.01 -5.57
C CYS A 447 11.13 2.96 -4.33
N GLY A 448 11.90 1.89 -4.11
CA GLY A 448 12.90 1.85 -3.02
C GLY A 448 14.06 2.82 -3.25
N ALA A 449 14.72 3.33 -2.19
CA ALA A 449 15.82 4.31 -2.25
C ALA A 449 17.15 3.74 -1.71
N ALA A 450 18.25 3.86 -2.46
CA ALA A 450 19.62 3.67 -1.94
C ALA A 450 20.05 4.90 -1.11
N PRO A 451 20.79 4.74 0.02
CA PRO A 451 21.48 3.54 0.50
C PRO A 451 20.66 2.81 1.56
N LEU A 452 19.36 3.10 1.66
CA LEU A 452 18.45 2.42 2.58
C LEU A 452 18.27 0.98 2.07
N ALA A 453 19.18 0.11 2.50
CA ALA A 453 19.18 -1.34 2.39
C ALA A 453 17.86 -2.00 2.88
N TYR A 454 16.91 -1.21 3.37
CA TYR A 454 15.52 -1.59 3.61
C TYR A 454 14.72 -1.76 2.32
N SER A 455 15.29 -2.25 1.23
CA SER A 455 14.53 -2.50 0.00
C SER A 455 15.00 -3.74 -0.78
N ASP A 456 15.81 -4.58 -0.13
CA ASP A 456 16.29 -5.88 -0.61
C ASP A 456 15.17 -6.96 -0.65
N PHE A 457 13.92 -6.57 -0.91
CA PHE A 457 12.73 -7.41 -0.69
C PHE A 457 12.27 -8.17 -1.91
N GLY A 458 11.89 -9.44 -1.73
CA GLY A 458 11.08 -10.16 -2.70
C GLY A 458 9.72 -9.49 -2.89
N LEU A 459 9.43 -9.07 -4.12
CA LEU A 459 8.14 -8.50 -4.50
C LEU A 459 6.99 -9.49 -4.24
N PRO A 460 5.97 -9.10 -3.45
CA PRO A 460 4.79 -9.92 -3.26
C PRO A 460 3.96 -10.01 -4.53
N ASN A 461 3.66 -11.23 -4.94
CA ASN A 461 2.72 -11.56 -6.00
C ASN A 461 1.72 -12.61 -5.48
N LEU A 462 0.67 -12.89 -6.26
CA LEU A 462 -0.33 -13.88 -5.87
C LEU A 462 0.11 -15.29 -6.25
N PHE A 463 -0.10 -16.21 -5.32
CA PHE A 463 0.11 -17.64 -5.47
C PHE A 463 -1.14 -18.39 -5.02
N ARG A 464 -1.28 -19.62 -5.47
CA ARG A 464 -2.31 -20.56 -5.05
C ARG A 464 -1.66 -21.81 -4.51
N VAL A 465 -2.14 -22.31 -3.38
CA VAL A 465 -1.82 -23.64 -2.87
C VAL A 465 -3.04 -24.53 -3.01
N SER A 466 -2.85 -25.76 -3.48
CA SER A 466 -3.93 -26.74 -3.57
C SER A 466 -4.53 -27.03 -2.19
N ALA A 467 -5.80 -27.42 -2.15
CA ALA A 467 -6.51 -27.70 -0.90
C ALA A 467 -5.73 -28.65 0.04
N ASP A 468 -5.03 -29.64 -0.50
CA ASP A 468 -4.23 -30.61 0.25
C ASP A 468 -2.82 -30.13 0.65
N GLY A 469 -2.39 -28.94 0.19
CA GLY A 469 -1.03 -28.42 0.42
C GLY A 469 0.05 -28.99 -0.51
N SER A 470 -0.32 -29.82 -1.50
CA SER A 470 0.64 -30.56 -2.32
C SER A 470 1.31 -29.74 -3.43
N SER A 471 0.70 -28.64 -3.87
CA SER A 471 1.20 -27.84 -4.99
C SER A 471 1.03 -26.35 -4.74
N VAL A 472 2.07 -25.57 -5.03
CA VAL A 472 2.06 -24.11 -5.00
C VAL A 472 2.32 -23.58 -6.41
N GLU A 473 1.44 -22.73 -6.92
CA GLU A 473 1.52 -22.14 -8.26
C GLU A 473 1.48 -20.61 -8.19
N ARG A 474 2.33 -19.94 -8.97
CA ARG A 474 2.27 -18.48 -9.14
C ARG A 474 1.10 -18.11 -10.04
N LEU A 475 0.25 -17.18 -9.61
CA LEU A 475 -0.87 -16.68 -10.40
C LEU A 475 -0.52 -15.39 -11.15
N THR A 476 0.17 -14.45 -10.49
CA THR A 476 0.54 -13.16 -11.10
C THR A 476 2.05 -13.01 -11.26
N TYR A 477 2.45 -12.31 -12.33
CA TYR A 477 3.86 -12.07 -12.70
C TYR A 477 4.16 -10.57 -12.73
N ASN A 478 3.45 -9.80 -11.90
CA ASN A 478 3.60 -8.36 -11.83
C ASN A 478 5.03 -8.02 -11.39
N LYS A 479 5.68 -7.13 -12.15
CA LYS A 479 7.00 -6.56 -11.83
C LYS A 479 6.99 -5.61 -10.63
N ASP A 480 5.81 -5.30 -10.11
CA ASP A 480 5.54 -4.49 -8.92
C ASP A 480 4.86 -5.37 -7.85
N VAL A 481 3.83 -4.87 -7.15
CA VAL A 481 3.20 -5.54 -6.00
C VAL A 481 1.76 -5.94 -6.31
N ASP A 482 1.40 -7.20 -6.04
CA ASP A 482 0.01 -7.68 -5.99
C ASP A 482 -0.28 -8.27 -4.60
N ARG A 483 -1.28 -7.74 -3.88
CA ARG A 483 -1.60 -8.10 -2.47
C ARG A 483 -3.09 -8.01 -2.15
N TYR A 484 -3.46 -8.49 -0.96
CA TYR A 484 -4.80 -8.50 -0.38
C TYR A 484 -5.83 -9.25 -1.23
N PRO A 485 -5.55 -10.51 -1.63
CA PRO A 485 -6.48 -11.28 -2.44
C PRO A 485 -7.71 -11.72 -1.63
N HIS A 486 -8.89 -11.66 -2.24
CA HIS A 486 -10.13 -12.23 -1.73
C HIS A 486 -10.93 -12.87 -2.86
N CYS A 487 -11.57 -14.01 -2.60
CA CYS A 487 -12.57 -14.55 -3.53
C CYS A 487 -13.84 -13.70 -3.47
N LEU A 488 -14.22 -13.13 -4.61
CA LEU A 488 -15.43 -12.36 -4.79
C LEU A 488 -16.64 -13.29 -5.03
N ASP A 489 -17.85 -12.77 -4.83
CA ASP A 489 -19.11 -13.51 -4.98
C ASP A 489 -19.36 -14.04 -6.41
N ASN A 490 -18.67 -13.47 -7.41
CA ASN A 490 -18.70 -13.92 -8.80
C ASN A 490 -17.66 -15.02 -9.11
N GLY A 491 -16.88 -15.46 -8.12
CA GLY A 491 -15.86 -16.51 -8.26
C GLY A 491 -14.50 -16.03 -8.78
N LEU A 492 -14.34 -14.74 -9.07
CA LEU A 492 -13.04 -14.13 -9.36
C LEU A 492 -12.29 -13.83 -8.06
N ILE A 493 -10.97 -13.74 -8.14
CA ILE A 493 -10.12 -13.22 -7.08
C ILE A 493 -9.99 -11.71 -7.30
N GLY A 494 -10.42 -10.89 -6.33
CA GLY A 494 -10.18 -9.45 -6.30
C GLY A 494 -8.96 -9.13 -5.45
N TYR A 495 -8.13 -8.19 -5.88
CA TYR A 495 -6.89 -7.83 -5.17
C TYR A 495 -6.41 -6.41 -5.50
N MET A 496 -5.44 -5.90 -4.74
CA MET A 496 -4.76 -4.62 -5.01
C MET A 496 -3.51 -4.87 -5.88
N ARG A 497 -3.33 -4.05 -6.92
CA ARG A 497 -2.12 -4.01 -7.75
C ARG A 497 -1.46 -2.64 -7.70
N TRP A 498 -0.14 -2.63 -7.54
CA TRP A 498 0.72 -1.51 -7.88
C TRP A 498 1.08 -1.55 -9.36
N ASP A 499 0.98 -0.41 -10.05
CA ASP A 499 1.25 -0.31 -11.47
C ASP A 499 2.15 0.89 -11.79
N TYR A 500 3.47 0.66 -11.82
CA TYR A 500 4.47 1.67 -12.12
C TYR A 500 4.87 1.67 -13.60
N GLN A 501 4.02 1.17 -14.49
CA GLN A 501 4.31 1.16 -15.91
C GLN A 501 4.21 2.56 -16.51
N GLU A 502 5.33 3.28 -16.47
CA GLU A 502 5.44 4.67 -16.96
C GLU A 502 4.42 5.63 -16.33
N ARG A 503 3.94 5.34 -15.12
CA ARG A 503 3.05 6.18 -14.32
C ARG A 503 3.75 6.57 -13.01
N PHE A 504 3.34 7.69 -12.44
CA PHE A 504 3.86 8.16 -11.17
C PHE A 504 3.63 7.11 -10.08
N TRP A 505 4.65 6.82 -9.29
CA TRP A 505 4.67 5.70 -8.37
C TRP A 505 3.70 5.82 -7.18
N GLN A 506 3.27 7.02 -6.77
CA GLN A 506 2.43 7.16 -5.57
C GLN A 506 0.95 6.74 -5.76
N TRP A 507 0.39 6.95 -6.95
CA TRP A 507 -1.07 6.97 -7.16
C TRP A 507 -1.73 5.69 -7.71
N PRO A 508 -1.07 4.85 -8.53
CA PRO A 508 -1.73 3.77 -9.26
C PRO A 508 -1.76 2.47 -8.45
N HIS A 509 -2.36 2.50 -7.26
CA HIS A 509 -2.69 1.30 -6.49
C HIS A 509 -4.17 1.03 -6.65
N SER A 510 -4.51 0.12 -7.56
CA SER A 510 -5.85 -0.08 -8.10
C SER A 510 -6.38 -1.47 -7.79
N LEU A 511 -7.69 -1.66 -7.90
CA LEU A 511 -8.29 -2.99 -7.77
C LEU A 511 -8.19 -3.72 -9.10
N TRP A 512 -7.80 -4.98 -9.04
CA TRP A 512 -7.73 -5.91 -10.16
C TRP A 512 -8.49 -7.19 -9.84
N THR A 513 -8.78 -7.96 -10.88
CA THR A 513 -9.38 -9.28 -10.78
C THR A 513 -8.62 -10.30 -11.61
N ILE A 514 -8.63 -11.55 -11.16
CA ILE A 514 -8.07 -12.70 -11.88
C ILE A 514 -8.94 -13.93 -11.61
N ARG A 515 -8.98 -14.90 -12.52
CA ARG A 515 -9.64 -16.19 -12.24
C ARG A 515 -8.81 -17.06 -11.31
N PRO A 516 -9.44 -18.04 -10.61
CA PRO A 516 -8.75 -19.03 -9.78
C PRO A 516 -7.61 -19.81 -10.45
N ASP A 517 -7.60 -19.90 -11.79
CA ASP A 517 -6.55 -20.56 -12.60
C ASP A 517 -5.46 -19.59 -13.09
N GLY A 518 -5.53 -18.30 -12.73
CA GLY A 518 -4.60 -17.27 -13.16
C GLY A 518 -4.90 -16.64 -14.53
N THR A 519 -5.98 -17.04 -15.21
CA THR A 519 -6.38 -16.43 -16.50
C THR A 519 -7.21 -15.16 -16.27
N MET A 520 -7.36 -14.34 -17.33
CA MET A 520 -8.21 -13.13 -17.34
C MET A 520 -7.87 -12.11 -16.26
N ASN A 521 -6.57 -11.84 -16.08
CA ASN A 521 -6.09 -10.78 -15.21
C ASN A 521 -6.45 -9.40 -15.76
N ASP A 522 -7.29 -8.62 -15.08
CA ASP A 522 -7.81 -7.33 -15.58
C ASP A 522 -8.09 -6.30 -14.47
N GLY A 523 -8.06 -5.02 -14.84
CA GLY A 523 -8.37 -3.90 -13.96
C GLY A 523 -9.86 -3.86 -13.60
N LEU A 524 -10.16 -3.73 -12.31
CA LEU A 524 -11.52 -3.70 -11.77
C LEU A 524 -11.98 -2.27 -11.45
N PHE A 525 -11.13 -1.48 -10.80
CA PHE A 525 -11.46 -0.11 -10.41
C PHE A 525 -10.20 0.73 -10.14
N LYS A 526 -10.26 2.03 -10.44
CA LYS A 526 -9.27 3.06 -10.07
C LYS A 526 -7.91 2.97 -10.79
N SER A 527 -7.87 2.45 -12.01
CA SER A 527 -6.63 2.39 -12.79
C SER A 527 -6.18 3.75 -13.37
N HIS A 528 -7.09 4.74 -13.50
CA HIS A 528 -6.83 6.01 -14.20
C HIS A 528 -7.25 7.28 -13.43
N PHE A 529 -7.29 7.24 -12.10
CA PHE A 529 -7.43 8.45 -11.28
C PHE A 529 -6.62 8.35 -9.97
N ASN A 530 -6.19 9.50 -9.47
CA ASN A 530 -5.14 9.57 -8.46
C ASN A 530 -5.59 9.18 -7.05
N GLU A 531 -6.71 9.71 -6.60
CA GLU A 531 -7.07 9.70 -5.17
C GLU A 531 -8.16 8.68 -4.86
N PRO A 532 -8.11 8.03 -3.67
CA PRO A 532 -7.01 8.00 -2.69
C PRO A 532 -5.76 7.35 -3.30
N GLN A 533 -4.57 7.45 -2.71
CA GLN A 533 -3.38 6.81 -3.29
C GLN A 533 -3.55 5.29 -3.47
N SER A 534 -4.24 4.63 -2.54
CA SER A 534 -4.42 3.17 -2.52
C SER A 534 -5.83 2.74 -2.12
N VAL A 535 -6.31 1.67 -2.74
CA VAL A 535 -7.54 0.94 -2.39
C VAL A 535 -7.19 -0.53 -2.19
N ARG A 536 -7.54 -1.08 -1.02
CA ARG A 536 -7.08 -2.40 -0.54
C ARG A 536 -8.23 -3.21 0.06
N GLU A 537 -7.98 -4.49 0.34
CA GLU A 537 -8.94 -5.39 1.00
C GLU A 537 -10.31 -5.47 0.28
N PRO A 538 -10.37 -5.70 -1.05
CA PRO A 538 -11.64 -5.75 -1.75
C PRO A 538 -12.47 -6.97 -1.31
N ARG A 539 -13.65 -6.75 -0.72
CA ARG A 539 -14.61 -7.81 -0.42
C ARG A 539 -15.96 -7.54 -1.05
N SER A 540 -16.61 -8.57 -1.58
CA SER A 540 -17.98 -8.47 -2.11
C SER A 540 -18.97 -8.11 -1.00
N ILE A 541 -19.87 -7.17 -1.30
CA ILE A 541 -20.99 -6.86 -0.43
C ILE A 541 -22.14 -7.83 -0.73
N PRO A 542 -22.66 -8.58 0.27
CA PRO A 542 -23.70 -9.58 0.04
C PRO A 542 -24.94 -9.02 -0.66
N GLY A 543 -25.43 -9.75 -1.68
CA GLY A 543 -26.64 -9.38 -2.42
C GLY A 543 -26.49 -8.16 -3.34
N SER A 544 -25.25 -7.78 -3.66
CA SER A 544 -24.88 -6.59 -4.43
C SER A 544 -23.78 -6.89 -5.45
N GLN A 545 -23.52 -5.95 -6.36
CA GLN A 545 -22.31 -5.92 -7.22
C GLN A 545 -21.22 -4.99 -6.67
N LYS A 546 -21.47 -4.36 -5.52
CA LYS A 546 -20.55 -3.45 -4.86
C LYS A 546 -19.50 -4.20 -4.05
N LEU A 547 -18.41 -3.51 -3.78
CA LEU A 547 -17.30 -3.96 -2.96
C LEU A 547 -17.15 -3.02 -1.77
N VAL A 548 -16.68 -3.54 -0.64
CA VAL A 548 -16.09 -2.72 0.42
C VAL A 548 -14.57 -2.78 0.29
N VAL A 549 -13.91 -1.66 0.57
CA VAL A 549 -12.44 -1.51 0.53
C VAL A 549 -11.96 -0.63 1.67
N ILE A 550 -10.64 -0.68 1.93
CA ILE A 550 -9.92 0.34 2.68
C ILE A 550 -9.22 1.29 1.71
N ALA A 551 -9.59 2.57 1.79
CA ALA A 551 -8.93 3.68 1.12
C ALA A 551 -7.79 4.23 2.00
N THR A 552 -6.56 4.26 1.48
CA THR A 552 -5.38 4.62 2.25
C THR A 552 -4.24 5.22 1.41
N GLY A 553 -3.14 5.56 2.09
CA GLY A 553 -1.92 6.10 1.50
C GLY A 553 -1.08 5.03 0.77
N HIS A 554 -0.05 5.49 0.06
CA HIS A 554 0.88 4.62 -0.66
C HIS A 554 1.71 3.74 0.29
N HIS A 555 2.35 4.35 1.30
CA HIS A 555 3.22 3.71 2.28
C HIS A 555 2.49 3.25 3.55
N ALA A 556 1.18 3.50 3.65
CA ALA A 556 0.40 3.16 4.82
C ALA A 556 0.21 1.63 4.95
N PRO A 557 -0.02 1.08 6.16
CA PRO A 557 -0.62 -0.24 6.35
C PRO A 557 -2.02 -0.34 5.71
N PRO A 558 -2.69 -1.51 5.65
CA PRO A 558 -4.07 -1.64 5.18
C PRO A 558 -5.08 -1.07 6.20
N GLU A 559 -4.82 0.15 6.67
CA GLU A 559 -5.63 0.94 7.60
C GLU A 559 -5.99 2.28 6.95
N GLY A 560 -7.20 2.76 7.16
CA GLY A 560 -7.67 3.99 6.54
C GLY A 560 -9.17 4.15 6.60
N ALA A 561 -9.75 4.75 5.56
CA ALA A 561 -11.19 4.94 5.46
C ALA A 561 -11.87 3.71 4.85
N VAL A 562 -12.96 3.24 5.46
CA VAL A 562 -13.88 2.30 4.83
C VAL A 562 -14.63 3.02 3.71
N ALA A 563 -14.59 2.44 2.52
CA ALA A 563 -15.30 2.93 1.35
C ALA A 563 -16.07 1.82 0.65
N VAL A 564 -17.21 2.18 0.06
CA VAL A 564 -17.96 1.33 -0.85
C VAL A 564 -17.61 1.70 -2.28
N VAL A 565 -17.27 0.71 -3.10
CA VAL A 565 -16.97 0.82 -4.53
C VAL A 565 -18.07 0.13 -5.32
N ASP A 566 -18.61 0.83 -6.32
CA ASP A 566 -19.54 0.32 -7.31
C ASP A 566 -18.86 0.34 -8.70
N PRO A 567 -18.24 -0.78 -9.12
CA PRO A 567 -17.57 -0.85 -10.42
C PRO A 567 -18.54 -0.67 -11.60
N THR A 568 -19.85 -0.86 -11.40
CA THR A 568 -20.86 -0.75 -12.48
C THR A 568 -21.07 0.69 -12.95
N LEU A 569 -20.67 1.67 -12.14
CA LEU A 569 -20.64 3.09 -12.50
C LEU A 569 -19.42 3.46 -13.38
N GLY A 570 -18.54 2.49 -13.63
CA GLY A 570 -17.36 2.59 -14.48
C GLY A 570 -16.06 2.39 -13.71
N VAL A 571 -15.17 1.56 -14.26
CA VAL A 571 -13.85 1.21 -13.72
C VAL A 571 -13.02 2.42 -13.30
N ASN A 572 -13.13 3.55 -14.02
CA ASN A 572 -12.34 4.75 -13.76
C ASN A 572 -13.20 5.98 -13.45
N ASN A 573 -14.38 5.77 -12.86
CA ASN A 573 -15.26 6.85 -12.42
C ASN A 573 -15.09 7.07 -10.91
N PRO A 574 -14.55 8.21 -10.44
CA PRO A 574 -14.44 8.50 -9.00
C PRO A 574 -15.79 8.51 -8.29
N LEU A 575 -16.90 8.79 -9.01
CA LEU A 575 -18.25 8.68 -8.47
C LEU A 575 -18.68 7.23 -8.23
N GLY A 576 -17.89 6.23 -8.64
CA GLY A 576 -18.04 4.83 -8.25
C GLY A 576 -17.66 4.56 -6.80
N MET A 577 -17.00 5.49 -6.08
CA MET A 577 -16.57 5.27 -4.70
C MET A 577 -17.21 6.24 -3.71
N ARG A 578 -17.60 5.76 -2.53
CA ARG A 578 -18.17 6.57 -1.44
C ARG A 578 -17.56 6.22 -0.09
N TYR A 579 -17.21 7.23 0.70
CA TYR A 579 -16.69 7.00 2.06
C TYR A 579 -17.79 6.73 3.07
N VAL A 580 -17.66 5.62 3.80
CA VAL A 580 -18.45 5.33 5.00
C VAL A 580 -17.83 6.02 6.21
N THR A 581 -16.50 6.13 6.26
CA THR A 581 -15.76 6.77 7.37
C THR A 581 -14.94 7.95 6.82
N PRO A 582 -15.54 9.12 6.57
CA PRO A 582 -14.86 10.23 5.87
C PRO A 582 -13.85 11.00 6.74
N SER A 583 -13.86 10.83 8.06
CA SER A 583 -13.11 11.67 9.02
C SER A 583 -11.95 10.93 9.71
N VAL A 584 -11.25 10.06 8.97
CA VAL A 584 -10.06 9.33 9.48
C VAL A 584 -8.84 10.26 9.57
N SER A 585 -7.76 9.76 10.17
CA SER A 585 -6.50 10.51 10.29
C SER A 585 -5.98 10.95 8.93
N PRO A 586 -5.20 12.05 8.85
CA PRO A 586 -4.46 12.37 7.63
C PRO A 586 -3.62 11.17 7.19
N LEU A 587 -3.93 10.67 6.00
CA LEU A 587 -3.18 9.61 5.32
C LEU A 587 -2.25 10.26 4.29
N GLU A 588 -1.18 9.54 3.91
CA GLU A 588 -0.35 9.96 2.77
C GLU A 588 -1.22 10.19 1.53
N GLY A 589 -1.04 11.34 0.87
CA GLY A 589 -1.84 11.77 -0.28
C GLY A 589 -3.30 12.14 0.02
N GLY A 590 -3.80 11.92 1.25
CA GLY A 590 -5.17 12.19 1.65
C GLY A 590 -6.22 11.27 1.01
N LEU A 591 -7.49 11.49 1.36
CA LEU A 591 -8.64 10.75 0.79
C LEU A 591 -9.10 11.33 -0.56
N GLY A 592 -8.63 12.52 -0.94
CA GLY A 592 -9.08 13.19 -2.15
C GLY A 592 -10.54 13.64 -2.11
N SER A 593 -11.14 13.76 -3.30
CA SER A 593 -12.45 14.39 -3.52
C SER A 593 -13.65 13.43 -3.58
N CYS A 594 -13.46 12.13 -3.32
CA CYS A 594 -14.57 11.19 -3.34
C CYS A 594 -15.61 11.54 -2.25
N PRO A 595 -16.91 11.56 -2.58
CA PRO A 595 -17.92 12.00 -1.62
C PRO A 595 -18.20 10.94 -0.55
N THR A 596 -18.71 11.39 0.60
CA THR A 596 -19.30 10.52 1.62
C THR A 596 -20.57 9.85 1.11
N VAL A 597 -20.94 8.70 1.70
CA VAL A 597 -22.28 8.12 1.54
C VAL A 597 -23.38 9.14 1.86
N ALA A 598 -24.55 8.99 1.22
CA ALA A 598 -25.62 9.99 1.29
C ALA A 598 -26.20 10.15 2.71
N GLU A 599 -26.09 9.10 3.51
CA GLU A 599 -26.54 9.00 4.89
C GLU A 599 -25.62 9.72 5.88
N GLY A 600 -24.47 10.23 5.43
CA GLY A 600 -23.54 11.04 6.21
C GLY A 600 -22.32 10.30 6.77
N GLY A 601 -22.38 8.96 6.86
CA GLY A 601 -21.29 8.12 7.31
C GLY A 601 -20.99 8.24 8.81
N VAL A 602 -19.93 7.57 9.23
CA VAL A 602 -19.51 7.47 10.63
C VAL A 602 -18.77 8.73 11.07
N PRO A 603 -19.26 9.44 12.10
CA PRO A 603 -18.52 10.56 12.68
C PRO A 603 -17.28 10.05 13.41
N ASP A 604 -16.16 10.70 13.15
CA ASP A 604 -14.88 10.40 13.75
C ASP A 604 -14.01 11.65 13.81
N ARG A 605 -12.95 11.60 14.61
CA ARG A 605 -11.93 12.65 14.70
C ARG A 605 -10.54 12.03 14.57
N GLY A 606 -10.33 11.35 13.45
CA GLY A 606 -9.05 10.79 13.06
C GLY A 606 -8.91 9.28 13.24
N GLY A 607 -9.87 8.55 13.81
CA GLY A 607 -9.71 7.10 14.00
C GLY A 607 -9.44 6.33 12.70
N LEU A 608 -8.82 5.15 12.81
CA LEU A 608 -8.38 4.31 11.70
C LEU A 608 -9.13 2.98 11.70
N TYR A 609 -9.45 2.50 10.50
CA TYR A 609 -10.24 1.29 10.27
C TYR A 609 -9.45 0.29 9.44
N MET A 610 -9.60 -1.00 9.75
CA MET A 610 -9.00 -2.11 9.04
C MET A 610 -10.01 -3.24 8.83
N THR A 611 -9.68 -4.12 7.87
CA THR A 611 -10.32 -5.43 7.64
C THR A 611 -11.86 -5.37 7.68
N PRO A 612 -12.50 -4.56 6.82
CA PRO A 612 -13.95 -4.43 6.84
C PRO A 612 -14.60 -5.73 6.34
N TRP A 613 -15.56 -6.25 7.09
CA TRP A 613 -16.41 -7.35 6.68
C TRP A 613 -17.83 -6.84 6.41
N PRO A 614 -18.32 -6.89 5.17
CA PRO A 614 -19.65 -6.39 4.83
C PRO A 614 -20.74 -7.36 5.29
N LEU A 615 -21.72 -6.85 6.03
CA LEU A 615 -22.95 -7.57 6.40
C LEU A 615 -24.07 -7.24 5.41
N SER A 616 -24.10 -6.00 4.93
CA SER A 616 -25.00 -5.48 3.90
C SER A 616 -24.34 -4.29 3.18
N GLU A 617 -25.04 -3.62 2.25
CA GLU A 617 -24.56 -2.33 1.70
C GLU A 617 -24.45 -1.23 2.75
N ASN A 618 -25.09 -1.42 3.91
CA ASN A 618 -25.25 -0.40 4.92
C ASN A 618 -24.44 -0.67 6.20
N GLY A 619 -24.17 -1.93 6.53
CA GLY A 619 -23.54 -2.34 7.79
C GLY A 619 -22.28 -3.20 7.61
N PHE A 620 -21.28 -2.97 8.46
CA PHE A 620 -19.95 -3.59 8.36
C PHE A 620 -19.40 -3.93 9.75
N LEU A 621 -18.71 -5.07 9.89
CA LEU A 621 -17.77 -5.28 10.99
C LEU A 621 -16.40 -4.72 10.60
N VAL A 622 -15.69 -4.11 11.54
CA VAL A 622 -14.39 -3.48 11.31
C VAL A 622 -13.49 -3.64 12.52
N SER A 623 -12.18 -3.67 12.28
CA SER A 623 -11.21 -3.40 13.35
C SER A 623 -11.00 -1.89 13.40
N TYR A 624 -11.17 -1.26 14.56
CA TYR A 624 -11.06 0.19 14.72
C TYR A 624 -10.16 0.58 15.88
N ALA A 625 -9.30 1.56 15.62
CA ALA A 625 -8.48 2.24 16.62
C ALA A 625 -8.76 3.75 16.60
N HIS A 626 -8.80 4.36 17.78
CA HIS A 626 -8.90 5.81 17.88
C HIS A 626 -7.56 6.45 17.53
N HIS A 627 -7.60 7.62 16.88
CA HIS A 627 -6.42 8.51 16.78
C HIS A 627 -6.22 9.35 18.03
N HIS A 628 -7.27 9.45 18.85
CA HIS A 628 -7.17 10.05 20.15
C HIS A 628 -7.91 9.15 21.14
N PRO A 629 -7.17 8.36 21.96
CA PRO A 629 -5.71 8.44 22.19
C PRO A 629 -4.86 7.98 21.01
N ARG A 630 -3.68 8.58 20.86
CA ARG A 630 -2.82 8.48 19.64
C ARG A 630 -2.36 7.06 19.29
N LYS A 631 -2.67 6.05 20.12
CA LYS A 631 -2.23 4.67 20.01
C LYS A 631 -3.14 3.71 20.82
N THR A 632 -4.47 3.73 20.63
CA THR A 632 -5.28 2.61 21.19
C THR A 632 -5.02 1.33 20.41
N SER A 633 -5.02 0.18 21.09
CA SER A 633 -5.15 -1.10 20.41
C SER A 633 -6.46 -1.17 19.61
N TYR A 634 -6.39 -1.83 18.46
CA TYR A 634 -7.56 -2.10 17.62
C TYR A 634 -8.61 -2.91 18.39
N ALA A 635 -9.88 -2.61 18.19
CA ALA A 635 -11.00 -3.39 18.72
C ALA A 635 -12.03 -3.69 17.62
N ALA A 636 -12.85 -4.72 17.80
CA ALA A 636 -13.90 -5.08 16.86
C ALA A 636 -15.14 -4.20 17.08
N TYR A 637 -15.61 -3.54 16.02
CA TYR A 637 -16.81 -2.71 16.01
C TYR A 637 -17.74 -3.10 14.86
N TYR A 638 -19.04 -2.87 15.05
CA TYR A 638 -19.99 -2.67 13.97
C TYR A 638 -20.04 -1.17 13.62
N ILE A 639 -20.09 -0.87 12.32
CA ILE A 639 -20.38 0.47 11.80
C ILE A 639 -21.44 0.44 10.70
N ASP A 640 -22.12 1.56 10.48
CA ASP A 640 -23.02 1.72 9.33
C ASP A 640 -22.98 3.09 8.65
N VAL A 641 -23.66 3.17 7.50
CA VAL A 641 -23.74 4.36 6.65
C VAL A 641 -24.42 5.56 7.31
N TRP A 642 -25.30 5.34 8.30
CA TRP A 642 -25.94 6.42 9.07
C TRP A 642 -25.02 6.94 10.17
N GLY A 643 -23.97 6.20 10.52
CA GLY A 643 -22.94 6.60 11.47
C GLY A 643 -23.14 6.04 12.88
N ASN A 644 -23.88 4.92 13.02
CA ASN A 644 -23.81 4.11 14.23
C ASN A 644 -22.44 3.43 14.30
N LYS A 645 -21.88 3.33 15.52
CA LYS A 645 -20.59 2.68 15.81
C LYS A 645 -20.70 1.96 17.14
N GLU A 646 -20.67 0.63 17.12
CA GLU A 646 -20.96 -0.20 18.28
C GLU A 646 -19.84 -1.18 18.57
N LEU A 647 -19.32 -1.16 19.81
CA LEU A 647 -18.30 -2.11 20.24
C LEU A 647 -18.86 -3.53 20.25
N ILE A 648 -18.11 -4.46 19.66
CA ILE A 648 -18.37 -5.90 19.68
C ILE A 648 -17.45 -6.58 20.68
N HIS A 649 -16.15 -6.31 20.56
CA HIS A 649 -15.13 -6.87 21.43
C HIS A 649 -13.92 -5.94 21.54
N ARG A 650 -13.39 -5.79 22.75
CA ARG A 650 -12.12 -5.11 23.00
C ARG A 650 -11.29 -5.98 23.91
N ASP A 651 -10.10 -6.34 23.45
CA ASP A 651 -9.05 -6.75 24.35
C ASP A 651 -8.42 -5.48 24.93
N ARG A 652 -8.16 -5.49 26.23
CA ARG A 652 -7.56 -4.32 26.84
C ARG A 652 -6.11 -4.20 26.48
N ILE A 653 -5.39 -5.28 26.20
CA ILE A 653 -3.94 -5.27 25.94
C ILE A 653 -3.68 -5.40 24.44
N MET A 654 -4.37 -6.34 23.80
CA MET A 654 -4.08 -6.74 22.42
C MET A 654 -4.93 -5.98 21.39
N ASP A 655 -4.41 -5.91 20.17
CA ASP A 655 -5.22 -5.60 19.00
C ASP A 655 -6.22 -6.74 18.77
N VAL A 656 -7.48 -6.40 18.47
CA VAL A 656 -8.51 -7.33 17.97
C VAL A 656 -8.69 -7.03 16.49
N LEU A 657 -8.39 -8.02 15.64
CA LEU A 657 -8.25 -7.85 14.21
C LEU A 657 -9.10 -8.86 13.43
N CYS A 658 -9.48 -8.44 12.22
CA CYS A 658 -10.21 -9.24 11.24
C CYS A 658 -11.51 -9.88 11.78
N PRO A 659 -12.46 -9.09 12.34
CA PRO A 659 -13.72 -9.64 12.84
C PRO A 659 -14.60 -10.15 11.69
N MET A 660 -15.03 -11.42 11.76
CA MET A 660 -15.90 -12.06 10.79
C MET A 660 -17.09 -12.73 11.48
N PRO A 661 -18.31 -12.61 10.95
CA PRO A 661 -19.46 -13.36 11.45
C PRO A 661 -19.31 -14.83 11.11
N VAL A 662 -19.54 -15.70 12.09
CA VAL A 662 -19.61 -17.16 11.87
C VAL A 662 -21.01 -17.49 11.36
N LEU A 663 -21.19 -17.27 10.06
CA LEU A 663 -22.44 -17.51 9.35
C LEU A 663 -22.18 -18.22 8.03
N LYS A 664 -23.02 -19.20 7.72
CA LYS A 664 -22.99 -19.85 6.41
C LYS A 664 -23.33 -18.84 5.32
N ARG A 665 -22.51 -18.83 4.27
CA ARG A 665 -22.61 -17.95 3.10
C ARG A 665 -22.78 -18.76 1.82
N PRO A 666 -23.40 -18.21 0.76
CA PRO A 666 -23.38 -18.83 -0.55
C PRO A 666 -21.95 -19.00 -1.05
N LYS A 667 -21.62 -20.20 -1.52
CA LYS A 667 -20.33 -20.46 -2.16
C LYS A 667 -20.32 -19.85 -3.57
N PRO A 668 -19.31 -19.05 -3.95
CA PRO A 668 -19.21 -18.50 -5.29
C PRO A 668 -19.12 -19.59 -6.37
N PRO A 669 -19.59 -19.32 -7.60
CA PRO A 669 -19.40 -20.23 -8.70
C PRO A 669 -17.91 -20.39 -9.02
N MET A 670 -17.50 -21.56 -9.50
CA MET A 670 -16.15 -21.79 -10.00
C MET A 670 -16.18 -22.10 -11.49
N SER A 671 -15.37 -21.35 -12.26
CA SER A 671 -15.13 -21.69 -13.65
C SER A 671 -14.10 -22.81 -13.75
N PRO A 672 -14.25 -23.77 -14.69
CA PRO A 672 -13.20 -24.74 -14.96
C PRO A 672 -11.94 -24.03 -15.47
N SER A 673 -10.77 -24.57 -15.13
CA SER A 673 -9.50 -24.07 -15.64
C SER A 673 -9.48 -24.12 -17.16
N LYS A 674 -8.99 -23.05 -17.78
CA LYS A 674 -8.73 -22.97 -19.22
C LYS A 674 -7.26 -23.02 -19.57
N VAL A 675 -6.40 -23.20 -18.57
CA VAL A 675 -4.95 -23.31 -18.77
C VAL A 675 -4.66 -24.62 -19.51
N ASP A 676 -3.93 -24.52 -20.60
CA ASP A 676 -3.38 -25.67 -21.32
C ASP A 676 -1.89 -25.81 -20.98
N PRO A 677 -1.50 -26.77 -20.11
CA PRO A 677 -0.11 -26.94 -19.70
C PRO A 677 0.81 -27.42 -20.83
N MET A 678 0.24 -27.86 -21.96
CA MET A 678 1.03 -28.23 -23.16
C MET A 678 1.35 -27.03 -24.05
N SER A 679 0.70 -25.88 -23.82
CA SER A 679 1.01 -24.64 -24.49
C SER A 679 2.12 -23.86 -23.77
N ASN A 680 2.80 -22.99 -24.49
CA ASN A 680 3.78 -22.02 -23.99
C ASN A 680 3.41 -20.58 -24.39
N TYR A 681 2.19 -20.38 -24.90
CA TYR A 681 1.65 -19.09 -25.30
C TYR A 681 0.16 -18.99 -24.95
N ALA A 682 -0.30 -17.74 -24.87
CA ALA A 682 -1.69 -17.37 -24.95
C ALA A 682 -2.02 -16.80 -26.34
N ILE A 683 -3.31 -16.69 -26.63
CA ILE A 683 -3.85 -16.13 -27.85
C ILE A 683 -4.59 -14.84 -27.51
N CYS A 684 -4.21 -13.75 -28.18
CA CYS A 684 -4.89 -12.47 -28.09
C CYS A 684 -5.60 -12.16 -29.41
N TYR A 685 -6.83 -11.70 -29.30
CA TYR A 685 -7.64 -11.20 -30.39
C TYR A 685 -8.01 -9.73 -30.14
N LEU A 686 -7.75 -8.86 -31.10
CA LEU A 686 -8.15 -7.47 -31.09
C LEU A 686 -9.24 -7.26 -32.15
N ASP A 687 -10.43 -6.83 -31.73
CA ASP A 687 -11.58 -6.62 -32.63
C ASP A 687 -11.32 -5.46 -33.61
N ASP A 688 -11.03 -4.26 -33.09
CA ASP A 688 -10.74 -3.08 -33.91
C ASP A 688 -9.85 -2.08 -33.17
N VAL A 689 -8.58 -1.99 -33.57
CA VAL A 689 -7.61 -1.08 -32.97
C VAL A 689 -8.00 0.39 -33.12
N ASN A 690 -8.80 0.76 -34.11
CA ASN A 690 -9.18 2.15 -34.37
C ASN A 690 -10.21 2.66 -33.34
N ARG A 691 -10.81 1.76 -32.56
CA ARG A 691 -11.75 2.14 -31.50
C ARG A 691 -11.00 2.88 -30.38
N ASP A 692 -11.56 4.03 -30.00
CA ASP A 692 -11.00 4.95 -29.01
C ASP A 692 -9.58 5.48 -29.34
N MET A 693 -9.24 5.62 -30.63
CA MET A 693 -8.01 6.28 -31.14
C MET A 693 -8.32 7.67 -31.75
N PRO A 694 -8.62 8.70 -30.93
CA PRO A 694 -9.02 10.01 -31.44
C PRO A 694 -7.93 10.66 -32.30
N GLY A 695 -8.30 11.18 -33.47
CA GLY A 695 -7.36 11.85 -34.38
C GLY A 695 -6.44 10.92 -35.16
N VAL A 696 -6.70 9.61 -35.15
CA VAL A 696 -5.99 8.62 -35.98
C VAL A 696 -6.95 8.08 -37.03
N GLU A 697 -6.60 8.23 -38.31
CA GLU A 697 -7.41 7.73 -39.42
C GLU A 697 -7.41 6.20 -39.45
N PRO A 698 -8.55 5.54 -39.74
CA PRO A 698 -8.61 4.09 -39.89
C PRO A 698 -7.58 3.55 -40.88
N GLY A 699 -6.90 2.47 -40.48
CA GLY A 699 -5.83 1.85 -41.28
C GLY A 699 -4.46 2.53 -41.13
N THR A 700 -4.33 3.59 -40.33
CA THR A 700 -3.01 4.13 -39.96
C THR A 700 -2.20 3.12 -39.16
N VAL A 701 -2.84 2.39 -38.24
CA VAL A 701 -2.20 1.33 -37.46
C VAL A 701 -1.97 0.12 -38.36
N ARG A 702 -0.72 -0.33 -38.47
CA ARG A 702 -0.30 -1.49 -39.28
C ARG A 702 0.25 -2.65 -38.46
N TYR A 703 0.78 -2.38 -37.27
CA TYR A 703 1.37 -3.40 -36.43
C TYR A 703 1.04 -3.16 -34.95
N ILE A 704 1.05 -4.24 -34.17
CA ILE A 704 1.15 -4.18 -32.71
C ILE A 704 2.55 -4.66 -32.33
N ARG A 705 3.28 -3.87 -31.55
CA ARG A 705 4.53 -4.29 -30.89
C ARG A 705 4.18 -4.81 -29.50
N ILE A 706 4.72 -5.98 -29.18
CA ILE A 706 4.61 -6.64 -27.89
C ILE A 706 5.95 -6.46 -27.17
N SER A 707 5.89 -5.84 -26.00
CA SER A 707 7.07 -5.46 -25.23
C SER A 707 6.88 -5.85 -23.77
N GLU A 708 7.99 -5.99 -23.05
CA GLU A 708 8.05 -6.33 -21.64
C GLU A 708 8.90 -5.28 -20.92
N ARG A 709 8.43 -4.83 -19.75
CA ARG A 709 9.28 -4.11 -18.80
C ARG A 709 9.75 -5.09 -17.75
N LEU A 710 11.06 -5.23 -17.63
CA LEU A 710 11.66 -6.25 -16.77
C LEU A 710 11.62 -5.80 -15.30
N GLN A 711 11.29 -6.72 -14.41
CA GLN A 711 11.40 -6.48 -12.97
C GLN A 711 12.86 -6.24 -12.57
N TRP A 712 13.07 -5.49 -11.48
CA TRP A 712 14.37 -5.40 -10.83
C TRP A 712 14.69 -6.77 -10.22
N PHE A 713 15.90 -7.29 -10.47
CA PHE A 713 16.21 -8.66 -10.12
C PHE A 713 16.56 -8.82 -8.63
N PHE A 714 16.45 -10.03 -8.12
CA PHE A 714 17.02 -10.39 -6.81
C PHE A 714 18.10 -11.47 -7.03
N ASN A 715 19.34 -11.22 -6.61
CA ASN A 715 20.38 -12.23 -6.71
C ASN A 715 20.35 -13.12 -5.46
N LYS A 716 19.97 -14.38 -5.68
CA LYS A 716 19.87 -15.37 -4.58
C LYS A 716 21.22 -15.84 -4.06
N ASN A 717 22.27 -15.79 -4.88
CA ASN A 717 23.57 -16.37 -4.55
C ASN A 717 24.40 -15.49 -3.60
N ASP A 718 24.16 -14.18 -3.61
CA ASP A 718 24.77 -13.22 -2.69
C ASP A 718 23.74 -12.58 -1.75
N ASN A 719 22.48 -13.03 -1.80
CA ASN A 719 21.36 -12.54 -0.98
C ASN A 719 21.17 -11.01 -1.05
N THR A 720 21.60 -10.37 -2.15
CA THR A 720 21.49 -8.92 -2.33
C THR A 720 20.34 -8.55 -3.27
N GLY A 721 19.53 -7.57 -2.85
CA GLY A 721 18.53 -6.94 -3.71
C GLY A 721 19.15 -6.00 -4.73
N SER A 722 18.51 -5.84 -5.89
CA SER A 722 19.11 -5.07 -6.97
C SER A 722 19.06 -3.56 -6.83
N ILE A 723 18.55 -3.00 -5.72
CA ILE A 723 18.56 -1.55 -5.54
C ILE A 723 19.99 -0.99 -5.47
N ARG A 724 20.95 -1.80 -5.02
CA ARG A 724 22.40 -1.49 -5.12
C ARG A 724 22.92 -1.50 -6.56
N TRP A 725 22.21 -2.20 -7.45
CA TRP A 725 22.42 -2.27 -8.90
C TRP A 725 21.46 -1.37 -9.67
N THR A 726 20.68 -0.49 -9.00
CA THR A 726 19.84 0.50 -9.71
C THR A 726 20.69 1.73 -10.00
N PRO A 727 20.73 2.23 -11.25
CA PRO A 727 21.43 3.46 -11.58
C PRO A 727 20.85 4.67 -10.83
N GLY A 728 19.60 4.55 -10.36
CA GLY A 728 19.12 5.18 -9.14
C GLY A 728 17.63 4.93 -8.88
N THR A 729 17.10 5.67 -7.91
CA THR A 729 15.81 5.47 -7.25
C THR A 729 14.86 6.66 -7.41
N GLN A 730 13.66 6.59 -6.83
CA GLN A 730 12.60 7.61 -6.89
C GLN A 730 13.04 9.07 -6.61
N HIS A 731 14.15 9.30 -5.90
CA HIS A 731 14.70 10.63 -5.59
C HIS A 731 15.94 11.02 -6.40
N SER A 732 16.47 10.10 -7.19
CA SER A 732 17.78 10.25 -7.83
C SER A 732 17.67 10.97 -9.19
N ARG A 733 18.60 11.91 -9.43
CA ARG A 733 18.68 12.70 -10.67
C ARG A 733 19.65 12.07 -11.67
N ASN A 734 19.35 10.87 -12.15
CA ASN A 734 20.30 10.11 -12.96
C ASN A 734 20.06 10.24 -14.47
N PHE A 735 21.03 10.84 -15.14
CA PHE A 735 21.08 10.88 -16.59
C PHE A 735 21.20 9.48 -17.21
N GLY A 736 20.53 9.26 -18.34
CA GLY A 736 20.52 7.95 -18.99
C GLY A 736 19.37 7.03 -18.55
N TYR A 737 18.57 7.46 -17.57
CA TYR A 737 17.50 6.66 -16.98
C TYR A 737 16.17 7.42 -16.92
N TRP A 738 15.30 7.20 -17.92
CA TRP A 738 14.06 7.95 -18.11
C TRP A 738 12.79 7.12 -17.91
N THR A 739 12.93 5.91 -17.35
CA THR A 739 11.87 4.91 -17.18
C THR A 739 12.03 4.18 -15.87
N TRP A 740 10.99 3.52 -15.36
CA TRP A 740 11.11 2.77 -14.11
C TRP A 740 11.85 1.43 -14.21
N SER A 741 11.92 0.84 -15.41
CA SER A 741 12.52 -0.49 -15.64
C SER A 741 13.04 -0.63 -17.09
N PRO A 742 14.03 -1.51 -17.35
CA PRO A 742 14.50 -1.79 -18.71
C PRO A 742 13.42 -2.36 -19.64
N THR A 743 13.54 -2.10 -20.95
CA THR A 743 12.61 -2.61 -21.98
C THR A 743 13.22 -3.75 -22.77
N ARG A 744 12.44 -4.82 -22.95
CA ARG A 744 12.65 -5.88 -23.92
C ARG A 744 11.53 -5.84 -24.96
N VAL A 745 11.86 -6.03 -26.23
CA VAL A 745 10.88 -6.13 -27.31
C VAL A 745 10.79 -7.59 -27.73
N ILE A 746 9.60 -8.19 -27.58
CA ILE A 746 9.34 -9.58 -27.96
C ILE A 746 9.18 -9.68 -29.47
N GLY A 747 8.43 -8.74 -30.06
CA GLY A 747 8.26 -8.69 -31.50
C GLY A 747 7.05 -7.90 -31.95
N THR A 748 6.77 -7.98 -33.24
CA THR A 748 5.64 -7.28 -33.87
C THR A 748 4.71 -8.25 -34.59
N VAL A 749 3.42 -7.91 -34.61
CA VAL A 749 2.36 -8.67 -35.28
C VAL A 749 1.55 -7.74 -36.18
N PRO A 750 1.08 -8.21 -37.35
CA PRO A 750 0.34 -7.37 -38.28
C PRO A 750 -1.09 -7.09 -37.79
N VAL A 751 -1.59 -5.90 -38.13
CA VAL A 751 -2.98 -5.49 -38.00
C VAL A 751 -3.61 -5.48 -39.39
N GLU A 752 -4.80 -6.06 -39.52
CA GLU A 752 -5.54 -6.12 -40.76
C GLU A 752 -6.09 -4.75 -41.17
N THR A 753 -6.49 -4.62 -42.44
CA THR A 753 -7.05 -3.36 -42.96
C THR A 753 -8.37 -2.95 -42.31
N ASP A 754 -9.09 -3.90 -41.70
CA ASP A 754 -10.32 -3.64 -40.92
C ASP A 754 -10.04 -3.29 -39.45
N GLY A 755 -8.76 -3.15 -39.07
CA GLY A 755 -8.31 -2.82 -37.72
C GLY A 755 -8.17 -4.01 -36.77
N SER A 756 -8.54 -5.22 -37.20
CA SER A 756 -8.48 -6.42 -36.36
C SER A 756 -7.06 -7.01 -36.29
N ALA A 757 -6.74 -7.71 -35.21
CA ALA A 757 -5.49 -8.47 -35.07
C ALA A 757 -5.71 -9.78 -34.31
N TYR A 758 -4.96 -10.82 -34.67
CA TYR A 758 -5.03 -12.14 -34.05
C TYR A 758 -3.63 -12.73 -33.94
N PHE A 759 -3.17 -12.96 -32.71
CA PHE A 759 -1.76 -13.21 -32.44
C PHE A 759 -1.48 -13.97 -31.14
N LYS A 760 -0.27 -14.55 -31.07
CA LYS A 760 0.25 -15.24 -29.88
C LYS A 760 0.99 -14.27 -28.97
N VAL A 761 0.90 -14.50 -27.67
CA VAL A 761 1.56 -13.74 -26.59
C VAL A 761 2.23 -14.73 -25.64
N PRO A 762 3.45 -14.48 -25.14
CA PRO A 762 4.08 -15.38 -24.17
C PRO A 762 3.27 -15.43 -22.85
N GLU A 763 3.30 -16.59 -22.20
CA GLU A 763 2.74 -16.74 -20.85
C GLU A 763 3.75 -16.35 -19.76
N GLY A 764 3.26 -16.05 -18.56
CA GLY A 764 4.11 -15.79 -17.38
C GLY A 764 4.97 -14.53 -17.47
N MET A 765 4.59 -13.55 -18.31
CA MET A 765 5.31 -12.28 -18.52
C MET A 765 4.36 -11.09 -18.40
N ALA A 766 4.84 -10.01 -17.80
CA ALA A 766 4.15 -8.72 -17.72
C ALA A 766 4.34 -7.93 -19.03
N VAL A 767 3.47 -8.18 -20.01
CA VAL A 767 3.58 -7.58 -21.35
C VAL A 767 2.68 -6.36 -21.50
N TYR A 768 3.10 -5.45 -22.38
CA TYR A 768 2.34 -4.28 -22.81
C TYR A 768 2.37 -4.13 -24.33
N PHE A 769 1.41 -3.39 -24.88
CA PHE A 769 1.23 -3.24 -26.33
C PHE A 769 1.46 -1.82 -26.80
N GLN A 770 2.01 -1.69 -28.00
CA GLN A 770 2.17 -0.43 -28.72
C GLN A 770 1.55 -0.56 -30.11
N ALA A 771 0.61 0.31 -30.47
CA ALA A 771 0.08 0.42 -31.82
C ALA A 771 1.07 1.20 -32.69
N LEU A 772 1.47 0.63 -33.83
CA LEU A 772 2.49 1.20 -34.72
C LEU A 772 1.90 1.55 -36.10
N ASP A 773 2.47 2.57 -36.73
CA ASP A 773 2.17 2.93 -38.12
C ASP A 773 2.96 2.07 -39.13
N GLU A 774 2.85 2.40 -40.43
CA GLU A 774 3.58 1.72 -41.50
C GLU A 774 5.11 1.87 -41.42
N ASN A 775 5.59 2.90 -40.72
CA ASN A 775 7.00 3.19 -40.51
C ASN A 775 7.52 2.60 -39.18
N MET A 776 6.77 1.71 -38.53
CA MET A 776 7.11 1.11 -37.23
C MET A 776 7.19 2.13 -36.08
N MET A 777 6.63 3.34 -36.27
CA MET A 777 6.60 4.38 -35.25
C MET A 777 5.40 4.19 -34.34
N GLU A 778 5.60 4.31 -33.03
CA GLU A 778 4.50 4.22 -32.07
C GLU A 778 3.49 5.35 -32.23
N ILE A 779 2.24 4.97 -32.48
CA ILE A 779 1.08 5.84 -32.41
C ILE A 779 0.57 5.95 -30.97
N ARG A 780 0.52 4.85 -30.22
CA ARG A 780 0.04 4.85 -28.82
C ARG A 780 0.52 3.59 -28.10
N ARG A 781 0.77 3.70 -26.80
CA ARG A 781 1.08 2.56 -25.93
C ARG A 781 0.09 2.36 -24.80
N MET A 782 0.08 1.14 -24.30
CA MET A 782 -0.43 0.79 -22.98
C MET A 782 0.57 1.25 -21.90
N ARG A 783 0.14 2.14 -20.98
CA ARG A 783 0.88 2.57 -19.78
C ARG A 783 0.50 1.71 -18.57
N SER A 784 0.37 0.41 -18.79
CA SER A 784 0.09 -0.65 -17.82
C SER A 784 0.61 -1.95 -18.44
N HIS A 785 0.52 -3.06 -17.74
CA HIS A 785 0.86 -4.38 -18.29
C HIS A 785 -0.19 -5.40 -17.89
N ILE A 786 -0.30 -6.46 -18.68
CA ILE A 786 -1.12 -7.63 -18.37
C ILE A 786 -0.31 -8.90 -18.52
N GLU A 787 -0.72 -9.90 -17.78
CA GLU A 787 -0.13 -11.23 -17.78
C GLU A 787 -1.12 -12.25 -18.37
N PHE A 788 -0.56 -13.31 -18.93
CA PHE A 788 -1.33 -14.40 -19.54
C PHE A 788 -0.84 -15.75 -19.01
N LYS A 789 -1.75 -16.73 -19.00
CA LYS A 789 -1.42 -18.14 -18.77
C LYS A 789 -1.35 -18.94 -20.07
N ALA A 790 -0.61 -20.04 -20.06
CA ALA A 790 -0.56 -20.99 -21.16
C ALA A 790 -1.96 -21.42 -21.63
N GLY A 791 -2.21 -21.32 -22.95
CA GLY A 791 -3.47 -21.71 -23.57
C GLY A 791 -4.62 -20.70 -23.40
N GLU A 792 -4.41 -19.62 -22.65
CA GLU A 792 -5.43 -18.58 -22.46
C GLU A 792 -5.83 -17.96 -23.81
N VAL A 793 -7.12 -17.69 -23.99
CA VAL A 793 -7.65 -16.92 -25.12
C VAL A 793 -8.32 -15.66 -24.59
N ARG A 794 -7.82 -14.49 -24.99
CA ARG A 794 -8.32 -13.19 -24.58
C ARG A 794 -8.69 -12.33 -25.78
N ALA A 795 -9.79 -11.60 -25.64
CA ALA A 795 -10.25 -10.66 -26.66
C ALA A 795 -10.27 -9.23 -26.10
N CYS A 796 -9.76 -8.29 -26.88
CA CYS A 796 -9.79 -6.85 -26.62
C CYS A 796 -10.66 -6.19 -27.69
N VAL A 797 -11.56 -5.30 -27.29
CA VAL A 797 -12.50 -4.65 -28.23
C VAL A 797 -11.85 -3.48 -29.00
N GLY A 798 -10.74 -2.94 -28.48
CA GLY A 798 -9.97 -1.86 -29.11
C GLY A 798 -8.74 -1.49 -28.29
N CYS A 799 -8.02 -0.45 -28.70
CA CYS A 799 -6.84 0.06 -27.99
C CYS A 799 -7.24 0.97 -26.81
N HIS A 800 -8.16 0.49 -25.96
CA HIS A 800 -8.80 1.28 -24.94
C HIS A 800 -8.49 0.79 -23.53
N GLU A 801 -7.69 1.56 -22.79
CA GLU A 801 -7.25 1.19 -21.45
C GLU A 801 -8.37 1.23 -20.37
N THR A 802 -9.55 1.85 -20.61
CA THR A 802 -10.35 2.41 -19.47
C THR A 802 -11.86 2.20 -19.43
N LYS A 803 -12.48 1.46 -20.37
CA LYS A 803 -13.96 1.37 -20.48
C LYS A 803 -14.36 -0.07 -20.73
N GLN A 804 -15.32 -0.51 -19.94
CA GLN A 804 -16.11 -1.69 -20.25
C GLN A 804 -17.02 -1.34 -21.43
N HIS A 805 -16.63 -1.79 -22.61
CA HIS A 805 -17.42 -1.67 -23.81
C HIS A 805 -17.94 -3.04 -24.20
N VAL A 806 -19.24 -3.15 -24.45
CA VAL A 806 -19.81 -4.36 -25.06
C VAL A 806 -19.26 -4.48 -26.50
N PRO A 807 -18.84 -5.68 -26.94
CA PRO A 807 -18.55 -5.95 -28.34
C PRO A 807 -19.73 -5.53 -29.22
N ARG A 808 -19.48 -5.06 -30.44
CA ARG A 808 -20.58 -4.75 -31.36
C ARG A 808 -21.31 -6.05 -31.71
N THR A 809 -22.56 -6.18 -31.27
CA THR A 809 -23.42 -7.36 -31.54
C THR A 809 -23.85 -7.48 -33.01
N ASN A 810 -23.52 -6.50 -33.86
CA ASN A 810 -23.97 -6.39 -35.25
C ASN A 810 -22.81 -6.35 -36.27
N SER A 811 -21.86 -7.28 -36.23
CA SER A 811 -21.02 -7.54 -37.41
C SER A 811 -21.48 -8.83 -38.09
N THR A 812 -22.30 -8.71 -39.13
CA THR A 812 -22.64 -9.80 -40.07
C THR A 812 -21.44 -10.30 -40.87
N VAL A 813 -20.26 -9.70 -40.69
CA VAL A 813 -19.00 -10.02 -41.36
C VAL A 813 -17.99 -10.44 -40.30
N SER A 814 -17.42 -11.64 -40.45
CA SER A 814 -16.27 -12.08 -39.65
C SER A 814 -15.10 -11.14 -39.90
N ARG A 815 -14.43 -10.67 -38.85
CA ARG A 815 -13.21 -9.85 -38.97
C ARG A 815 -12.12 -10.60 -39.75
N LEU A 816 -11.31 -9.85 -40.49
CA LEU A 816 -10.27 -10.40 -41.37
C LEU A 816 -9.26 -11.26 -40.60
N ALA A 817 -8.88 -10.84 -39.38
CA ALA A 817 -7.84 -11.52 -38.60
C ALA A 817 -8.25 -12.94 -38.16
N LEU A 818 -9.55 -13.20 -37.97
CA LEU A 818 -10.06 -14.54 -37.62
C LEU A 818 -10.14 -15.50 -38.81
N GLY A 819 -9.90 -15.00 -40.04
CA GLY A 819 -9.83 -15.83 -41.25
C GLY A 819 -8.49 -16.57 -41.42
N ARG A 820 -7.55 -16.42 -40.47
CA ARG A 820 -6.22 -17.05 -40.51
C ARG A 820 -5.76 -17.49 -39.13
N GLU A 821 -4.70 -18.29 -39.09
CA GLU A 821 -4.01 -18.70 -37.86
C GLU A 821 -3.43 -17.49 -37.10
N PRO A 822 -3.33 -17.56 -35.75
CA PRO A 822 -2.79 -16.47 -34.95
C PRO A 822 -1.32 -16.23 -35.28
N SER A 823 -0.98 -14.96 -35.52
CA SER A 823 0.38 -14.54 -35.86
C SER A 823 1.35 -14.81 -34.70
N THR A 824 2.48 -15.45 -34.99
CA THR A 824 3.62 -15.44 -34.06
C THR A 824 4.33 -14.08 -34.17
N PRO A 825 4.67 -13.41 -33.05
CA PRO A 825 5.42 -12.16 -33.08
C PRO A 825 6.76 -12.31 -33.82
N LYS A 826 7.03 -11.41 -34.76
CA LYS A 826 8.32 -11.35 -35.45
C LYS A 826 9.34 -10.62 -34.56
N PRO A 827 10.47 -11.25 -34.19
CA PRO A 827 11.51 -10.59 -33.41
C PRO A 827 12.05 -9.32 -34.08
N PRO A 828 12.52 -8.33 -33.28
CA PRO A 828 13.19 -7.16 -33.81
C PRO A 828 14.58 -7.54 -34.40
N PRO A 829 15.24 -6.63 -35.13
CA PRO A 829 16.55 -6.89 -35.75
C PRO A 829 17.65 -7.37 -34.79
N TRP A 830 17.58 -7.01 -33.50
CA TRP A 830 18.54 -7.43 -32.47
C TRP A 830 18.09 -8.68 -31.69
N GLY A 831 17.00 -9.34 -32.10
CA GLY A 831 16.45 -10.52 -31.47
C GLY A 831 15.48 -10.22 -30.31
N ASP A 832 14.70 -11.23 -29.95
CA ASP A 832 13.62 -11.16 -28.95
C ASP A 832 14.09 -11.40 -27.51
N VAL A 833 15.38 -11.61 -27.28
CA VAL A 833 15.98 -11.82 -25.94
C VAL A 833 16.84 -10.65 -25.45
N ALA A 834 17.17 -9.72 -26.33
CA ALA A 834 18.06 -8.63 -25.98
C ALA A 834 17.30 -7.42 -25.41
N ILE A 835 17.86 -6.84 -24.35
CA ILE A 835 17.45 -5.55 -23.79
C ILE A 835 18.07 -4.46 -24.66
N ILE A 836 17.33 -3.37 -24.88
CA ILE A 836 17.78 -2.26 -25.71
C ILE A 836 19.04 -1.61 -25.10
N ASP A 837 20.09 -1.45 -25.91
CA ASP A 837 21.37 -0.84 -25.55
C ASP A 837 21.76 0.26 -26.55
N TYR A 838 21.99 1.47 -26.08
CA TYR A 838 22.32 2.59 -26.97
C TYR A 838 23.65 2.37 -27.70
N GLU A 839 24.70 1.96 -26.99
CA GLU A 839 26.03 1.84 -27.57
C GLU A 839 26.13 0.69 -28.57
N LYS A 840 25.41 -0.41 -28.33
CA LYS A 840 25.41 -1.56 -29.26
C LYS A 840 24.48 -1.35 -30.45
N LEU A 841 23.34 -0.67 -30.25
CA LEU A 841 22.28 -0.62 -31.27
C LEU A 841 22.23 0.73 -32.02
N ILE A 842 22.48 1.84 -31.34
CA ILE A 842 22.22 3.19 -31.88
C ILE A 842 23.51 3.89 -32.30
N GLN A 843 24.57 3.86 -31.46
CA GLN A 843 25.84 4.47 -31.82
C GLN A 843 26.38 3.99 -33.18
N PRO A 844 26.33 2.69 -33.54
CA PRO A 844 26.80 2.22 -34.84
C PRO A 844 26.00 2.76 -36.03
N ILE A 845 24.74 3.18 -35.81
CA ILE A 845 23.94 3.85 -36.84
C ILE A 845 24.49 5.26 -37.05
N PHE A 846 24.76 6.00 -35.97
CA PHE A 846 25.31 7.36 -36.04
C PHE A 846 26.72 7.40 -36.64
N GLU A 847 27.59 6.48 -36.26
CA GLU A 847 28.94 6.38 -36.84
C GLU A 847 28.91 6.22 -38.37
N ARG A 848 27.99 5.40 -38.88
CA ARG A 848 27.91 5.13 -40.33
C ARG A 848 27.26 6.26 -41.12
N HIS A 849 26.27 6.93 -40.53
CA HIS A 849 25.38 7.79 -41.30
C HIS A 849 25.41 9.27 -40.90
N CYS A 850 25.79 9.60 -39.66
CA CYS A 850 25.60 10.94 -39.08
C CYS A 850 26.91 11.65 -38.76
N VAL A 851 27.92 10.93 -38.25
CA VAL A 851 29.17 11.53 -37.74
C VAL A 851 29.94 12.33 -38.79
N ARG A 852 29.80 12.04 -40.07
CA ARG A 852 30.46 12.82 -41.14
C ARG A 852 30.03 14.30 -41.18
N CYS A 853 28.79 14.61 -40.81
CA CYS A 853 28.25 15.98 -40.74
C CYS A 853 28.14 16.46 -39.28
N HIS A 854 27.96 15.53 -38.35
CA HIS A 854 27.80 15.74 -36.91
C HIS A 854 29.00 15.21 -36.13
N GLY A 855 30.22 15.53 -36.59
CA GLY A 855 31.48 15.07 -35.99
C GLY A 855 32.03 16.03 -34.92
N VAL A 856 33.24 15.74 -34.43
CA VAL A 856 33.86 16.56 -33.37
C VAL A 856 34.16 18.00 -33.82
N LYS A 857 34.55 18.17 -35.09
CA LYS A 857 35.00 19.46 -35.62
C LYS A 857 33.86 20.14 -36.38
N ASP A 858 33.51 21.35 -35.96
CA ASP A 858 32.47 22.20 -36.56
C ASP A 858 31.14 21.45 -36.85
N PRO A 859 30.57 20.73 -35.86
CA PRO A 859 29.38 19.92 -36.08
C PRO A 859 28.21 20.77 -36.59
N GLU A 860 27.51 20.26 -37.61
CA GLU A 860 26.29 20.90 -38.08
C GLU A 860 25.29 21.09 -36.92
N LYS A 861 24.77 22.32 -36.82
CA LYS A 861 23.85 22.74 -35.74
C LYS A 861 24.40 22.53 -34.32
N GLY A 862 25.71 22.36 -34.16
CA GLY A 862 26.34 22.13 -32.86
C GLY A 862 26.09 20.74 -32.25
N LEU A 863 25.64 19.76 -33.06
CA LEU A 863 25.35 18.40 -32.61
C LEU A 863 26.54 17.48 -32.88
N ASP A 864 27.26 17.09 -31.82
CA ASP A 864 28.33 16.09 -31.86
C ASP A 864 27.75 14.70 -31.61
N LEU A 865 27.71 13.86 -32.65
CA LEU A 865 27.17 12.50 -32.61
C LEU A 865 28.27 11.42 -32.54
N THR A 866 29.49 11.79 -32.14
CA THR A 866 30.59 10.83 -32.01
C THR A 866 30.49 9.95 -30.76
N ASN A 867 31.16 8.79 -30.81
CA ASN A 867 31.33 7.91 -29.66
C ASN A 867 32.42 8.36 -28.67
N SER A 868 32.76 9.65 -28.63
CA SER A 868 33.68 10.17 -27.62
C SER A 868 33.02 10.10 -26.25
N ARG A 869 33.72 9.60 -25.22
CA ARG A 869 33.15 9.42 -23.88
C ARG A 869 33.46 10.62 -22.98
N ASP A 870 32.50 10.95 -22.13
CA ASP A 870 32.76 11.79 -20.97
C ASP A 870 33.47 10.99 -19.85
N PRO A 871 33.92 11.65 -18.76
CA PRO A 871 34.58 10.97 -17.64
C PRO A 871 33.73 9.90 -16.95
N HIS A 872 32.41 9.89 -17.18
CA HIS A 872 31.45 8.93 -16.60
C HIS A 872 31.07 7.81 -17.60
N GLY A 873 31.74 7.78 -18.76
CA GLY A 873 31.59 6.74 -19.76
C GLY A 873 30.36 6.88 -20.67
N PHE A 874 29.64 8.00 -20.66
CA PHE A 874 28.55 8.28 -21.60
C PHE A 874 29.10 8.79 -22.95
N ALA A 875 28.60 8.23 -24.05
CA ALA A 875 28.89 8.70 -25.39
C ALA A 875 28.35 10.13 -25.59
N GLN A 876 29.17 10.99 -26.19
CA GLN A 876 28.85 12.39 -26.47
C GLN A 876 27.62 12.51 -27.36
N SER A 877 27.45 11.58 -28.30
CA SER A 877 26.25 11.46 -29.11
C SER A 877 24.97 11.39 -28.31
N TYR A 878 24.93 10.57 -27.26
CA TYR A 878 23.78 10.45 -26.38
C TYR A 878 23.57 11.78 -25.66
N ARG A 879 24.63 12.33 -25.04
CA ARG A 879 24.59 13.64 -24.36
C ARG A 879 24.01 14.75 -25.25
N SER A 880 24.44 14.81 -26.51
CA SER A 880 23.95 15.80 -27.48
C SER A 880 22.47 15.66 -27.82
N LEU A 881 21.90 14.44 -27.85
CA LEU A 881 20.46 14.24 -28.01
C LEU A 881 19.63 14.81 -26.86
N PHE A 882 20.23 14.95 -25.67
CA PHE A 882 19.63 15.59 -24.50
C PHE A 882 20.04 17.07 -24.34
N GLY A 883 20.71 17.63 -25.36
CA GLY A 883 21.15 19.03 -25.39
C GLY A 883 22.25 19.33 -24.38
N ILE A 884 23.13 18.37 -24.12
CA ILE A 884 24.35 18.49 -23.32
C ILE A 884 25.53 18.53 -24.29
N THR A 885 26.27 19.65 -24.28
CA THR A 885 27.47 19.81 -25.11
C THR A 885 28.67 19.14 -24.45
N LYS A 886 29.76 18.98 -25.20
CA LYS A 886 30.99 18.32 -24.72
C LYS A 886 31.55 18.95 -23.44
N ASP A 887 31.49 20.28 -23.35
CA ASP A 887 32.05 21.06 -22.24
C ASP A 887 31.12 21.18 -21.02
N MET A 888 29.86 20.77 -21.15
CA MET A 888 28.93 20.71 -20.02
C MET A 888 29.21 19.46 -19.18
N PRO A 889 28.93 19.47 -17.86
CA PRO A 889 28.95 18.25 -17.07
C PRO A 889 27.76 17.33 -17.42
N THR A 890 27.89 16.04 -17.12
CA THR A 890 26.76 15.10 -17.18
C THR A 890 26.01 15.15 -15.86
N PRO A 891 24.68 15.39 -15.85
CA PRO A 891 23.94 15.51 -14.61
C PRO A 891 23.80 14.13 -13.94
N LEU A 892 24.54 13.90 -12.85
CA LEU A 892 24.47 12.68 -12.05
C LEU A 892 23.79 12.96 -10.69
N GLY A 893 23.08 11.98 -10.12
CA GLY A 893 22.32 12.15 -8.88
C GLY A 893 23.09 11.78 -7.61
N GLU A 894 22.58 12.16 -6.43
CA GLU A 894 23.23 11.90 -5.12
C GLU A 894 23.55 10.42 -4.83
N GLY A 895 22.75 9.48 -5.32
CA GLY A 895 22.99 8.04 -5.13
C GLY A 895 24.32 7.54 -5.70
N PHE A 896 24.93 8.29 -6.63
CA PHE A 896 26.25 8.02 -7.19
C PHE A 896 27.39 8.23 -6.16
N ARG A 897 27.22 9.20 -5.24
CA ARG A 897 28.24 9.61 -4.27
C ARG A 897 28.39 8.62 -3.10
N GLU A 898 27.31 7.92 -2.78
CA GLU A 898 27.30 6.96 -1.67
C GLU A 898 27.99 5.63 -2.04
N ALA A 899 27.96 5.26 -3.32
CA ALA A 899 28.69 4.10 -3.84
C ALA A 899 30.20 4.39 -4.05
N ASP A 900 30.56 5.64 -4.30
CA ASP A 900 31.95 6.08 -4.49
C ASP A 900 32.22 7.45 -3.83
N PRO A 901 32.65 7.47 -2.55
CA PRO A 901 32.92 8.70 -1.80
C PRO A 901 34.09 9.54 -2.33
N GLU A 902 34.94 8.98 -3.20
CA GLU A 902 36.06 9.68 -3.84
C GLU A 902 35.61 10.49 -5.07
N MET A 903 34.34 10.34 -5.50
CA MET A 903 33.80 11.19 -6.55
C MET A 903 33.66 12.65 -6.07
N PRO A 904 34.11 13.62 -6.88
CA PRO A 904 34.04 15.03 -6.53
C PRO A 904 32.58 15.47 -6.31
N ASN A 905 32.38 16.28 -5.26
CA ASN A 905 31.08 16.89 -4.95
C ASN A 905 30.77 17.94 -6.00
N LEU A 906 29.72 17.75 -6.81
CA LEU A 906 29.37 18.68 -7.86
C LEU A 906 28.24 19.60 -7.37
N GLU A 907 28.48 20.90 -7.52
CA GLU A 907 27.75 22.01 -6.90
C GLU A 907 26.29 22.14 -7.38
N ASN A 908 25.54 23.09 -6.82
CA ASN A 908 24.11 23.37 -7.08
C ASN A 908 23.70 23.49 -8.58
N ASP A 909 24.65 23.62 -9.50
CA ASP A 909 24.42 23.87 -10.93
C ASP A 909 23.99 22.62 -11.74
N GLU A 910 24.37 21.40 -11.33
CA GLU A 910 24.01 20.16 -12.06
C GLU A 910 22.57 19.73 -11.85
N GLY A 911 22.05 19.99 -10.64
CA GLY A 911 20.65 19.76 -10.35
C GLY A 911 19.73 20.61 -11.22
N ALA A 912 20.13 21.85 -11.53
CA ALA A 912 19.42 22.73 -12.45
C ALA A 912 19.52 22.23 -13.91
N LEU A 913 20.69 21.69 -14.30
CA LEU A 913 20.88 21.07 -15.61
C LEU A 913 19.99 19.83 -15.79
N TYR A 914 19.92 18.93 -14.80
CA TYR A 914 19.02 17.77 -14.86
C TYR A 914 17.56 18.18 -15.07
N GLU A 915 17.06 19.13 -14.26
CA GLU A 915 15.67 19.59 -14.39
C GLU A 915 15.43 20.31 -15.74
N SER A 916 16.43 21.00 -16.27
CA SER A 916 16.39 21.58 -17.62
C SER A 916 16.26 20.50 -18.71
N VAL A 917 17.09 19.45 -18.65
CA VAL A 917 17.01 18.30 -19.57
C VAL A 917 15.65 17.63 -19.48
N LYS A 918 15.22 17.28 -18.26
CA LYS A 918 13.93 16.65 -17.96
C LYS A 918 12.75 17.45 -18.51
N LYS A 919 12.77 18.78 -18.37
CA LYS A 919 11.72 19.65 -18.91
C LYS A 919 11.67 19.62 -20.45
N ARG A 920 12.83 19.58 -21.11
CA ARG A 920 12.94 19.51 -22.58
C ARG A 920 12.43 18.19 -23.14
N ILE A 921 12.91 17.07 -22.61
CA ILE A 921 12.58 15.74 -23.16
C ILE A 921 11.12 15.33 -23.01
N TYR A 922 10.35 16.01 -22.17
CA TYR A 922 8.89 15.80 -22.06
C TYR A 922 8.08 16.86 -22.83
N SER A 923 8.75 17.72 -23.60
CA SER A 923 8.14 18.73 -24.45
C SER A 923 8.20 18.31 -25.93
N PRO A 924 7.12 18.49 -26.71
CA PRO A 924 7.15 18.21 -28.14
C PRO A 924 8.14 19.10 -28.92
N GLY A 925 8.80 18.54 -29.94
CA GLY A 925 9.63 19.30 -30.88
C GLY A 925 11.12 19.44 -30.51
N ASP A 926 11.53 18.92 -29.35
CA ASP A 926 12.94 18.69 -29.03
C ASP A 926 13.50 17.49 -29.81
N LEU A 927 14.82 17.26 -29.73
CA LEU A 927 15.48 16.15 -30.45
C LEU A 927 14.85 14.80 -30.09
N LEU A 928 14.51 14.62 -28.81
CA LEU A 928 13.75 13.50 -28.28
C LEU A 928 12.55 14.03 -27.50
N CYS A 929 11.42 13.33 -27.62
CA CYS A 929 10.21 13.56 -26.82
C CYS A 929 9.78 12.22 -26.23
N LEU A 930 9.92 12.05 -24.92
CA LEU A 930 9.75 10.77 -24.22
C LEU A 930 8.47 10.74 -23.37
N SER A 931 8.00 9.55 -23.03
CA SER A 931 6.94 9.37 -22.04
C SER A 931 7.45 9.76 -20.65
N ASN A 932 6.69 10.59 -19.93
CA ASN A 932 7.05 10.99 -18.57
C ASN A 932 6.59 9.91 -17.57
N HIS A 933 7.53 9.10 -17.10
CA HIS A 933 7.28 8.07 -16.09
C HIS A 933 6.78 8.64 -14.74
N MET A 934 6.87 9.95 -14.54
CA MET A 934 6.34 10.68 -13.39
C MET A 934 4.98 11.37 -13.67
N SER A 935 4.34 11.16 -14.82
CA SER A 935 3.00 11.71 -15.07
C SER A 935 1.92 10.85 -14.41
N GLY A 936 0.72 11.41 -14.27
CA GLY A 936 -0.40 10.72 -13.66
C GLY A 936 -0.86 9.49 -14.47
N PRO A 937 -1.87 8.79 -13.96
CA PRO A 937 -2.40 7.57 -14.53
C PRO A 937 -3.34 7.85 -15.71
N GLU A 938 -3.41 9.07 -16.24
CA GLU A 938 -4.24 9.38 -17.40
C GLU A 938 -3.89 8.54 -18.64
N VAL A 939 -4.93 8.23 -19.42
CA VAL A 939 -4.79 7.56 -20.71
C VAL A 939 -4.03 8.47 -21.68
N THR A 940 -3.02 7.92 -22.34
CA THR A 940 -2.23 8.64 -23.33
C THR A 940 -3.09 9.08 -24.52
N GLN A 941 -2.75 10.20 -25.14
CA GLN A 941 -3.30 10.59 -26.44
C GLN A 941 -2.48 9.94 -27.57
N PRO A 942 -3.09 9.61 -28.72
CA PRO A 942 -2.32 9.18 -29.87
C PRO A 942 -1.26 10.22 -30.26
N LYS A 943 -0.05 9.73 -30.57
CA LYS A 943 1.13 10.51 -30.97
C LYS A 943 1.54 11.55 -29.92
N GLN A 944 1.24 11.32 -28.63
CA GLN A 944 1.53 12.28 -27.55
C GLN A 944 3.03 12.50 -27.34
N PHE A 945 3.86 11.48 -27.54
CA PHE A 945 5.31 11.46 -27.35
C PHE A 945 5.92 10.40 -28.29
N GLY A 946 7.20 10.08 -28.10
CA GLY A 946 7.92 9.04 -28.83
C GLY A 946 8.42 9.51 -30.18
N SER A 947 8.59 8.57 -31.10
CA SER A 947 9.11 8.81 -32.45
C SER A 947 8.32 9.86 -33.25
N HIS A 948 6.99 9.94 -33.09
CA HIS A 948 6.17 10.96 -33.77
C HIS A 948 6.36 12.40 -33.28
N GLN A 949 6.94 12.61 -32.09
CA GLN A 949 7.18 13.93 -31.51
C GLN A 949 8.68 14.29 -31.40
N SER A 950 9.55 13.34 -31.73
CA SER A 950 11.00 13.49 -31.65
C SER A 950 11.55 14.06 -32.95
N ARG A 951 12.17 15.26 -32.88
CA ARG A 951 12.73 15.93 -34.06
C ARG A 951 13.80 15.09 -34.76
N LEU A 952 14.55 14.26 -34.02
CA LEU A 952 15.50 13.31 -34.59
C LEU A 952 14.86 12.44 -35.69
N VAL A 953 13.70 11.85 -35.40
CA VAL A 953 12.99 10.96 -36.33
C VAL A 953 12.31 11.77 -37.44
N LEU A 954 11.68 12.89 -37.09
CA LEU A 954 10.99 13.74 -38.06
C LEU A 954 11.94 14.39 -39.07
N SER A 955 13.18 14.72 -38.68
CA SER A 955 14.20 15.21 -39.60
C SER A 955 14.57 14.16 -40.64
N LEU A 956 14.77 12.90 -40.24
CA LEU A 956 15.07 11.81 -41.18
C LEU A 956 13.94 11.55 -42.19
N LEU A 957 12.68 11.79 -41.80
CA LEU A 957 11.53 11.62 -42.68
C LEU A 957 11.24 12.81 -43.59
N ASN A 958 11.41 14.03 -43.08
CA ASN A 958 10.85 15.22 -43.73
C ASN A 958 11.92 16.18 -44.27
N ASP A 959 13.12 16.20 -43.69
CA ASP A 959 14.17 17.12 -44.11
C ASP A 959 14.80 16.66 -45.44
N GLU A 960 14.90 17.57 -46.40
CA GLU A 960 15.36 17.26 -47.74
C GLU A 960 16.86 16.90 -47.77
N ALA A 961 17.68 17.58 -46.96
CA ALA A 961 19.11 17.29 -46.89
C ALA A 961 19.37 15.90 -46.30
N HIS A 962 18.68 15.56 -45.19
CA HIS A 962 18.79 14.22 -44.61
C HIS A 962 18.29 13.14 -45.56
N ARG A 963 17.15 13.31 -46.24
CA ARG A 963 16.65 12.29 -47.20
C ARG A 963 17.55 12.08 -48.40
N LYS A 964 18.29 13.11 -48.81
CA LYS A 964 19.22 13.03 -49.94
C LYS A 964 20.50 12.30 -49.55
N ASP A 965 21.04 12.62 -48.38
CA ASP A 965 22.39 12.19 -48.01
C ASP A 965 22.38 10.95 -47.09
N VAL A 966 21.31 10.70 -46.35
CA VAL A 966 21.18 9.58 -45.39
C VAL A 966 20.11 8.61 -45.84
N SER A 967 20.45 7.32 -45.87
CA SER A 967 19.51 6.23 -46.12
C SER A 967 19.77 5.10 -45.12
N LEU A 968 18.82 4.89 -44.22
CA LEU A 968 18.88 3.81 -43.24
C LEU A 968 18.29 2.54 -43.84
N SER A 969 18.90 1.40 -43.52
CA SER A 969 18.26 0.11 -43.81
C SER A 969 16.96 -0.03 -43.01
N LYS A 970 16.07 -0.95 -43.42
CA LYS A 970 14.83 -1.22 -42.66
C LYS A 970 15.13 -1.58 -41.20
N ASP A 971 16.15 -2.40 -40.98
CA ASP A 971 16.55 -2.86 -39.66
C ASP A 971 17.13 -1.72 -38.81
N GLU A 972 17.92 -0.82 -39.41
CA GLU A 972 18.44 0.37 -38.73
C GLU A 972 17.33 1.34 -38.36
N TRP A 973 16.38 1.56 -39.27
CA TRP A 973 15.22 2.40 -39.03
C TRP A 973 14.38 1.86 -37.87
N GLU A 974 14.02 0.57 -37.92
CA GLU A 974 13.26 -0.10 -36.87
C GLU A 974 13.99 -0.04 -35.51
N THR A 975 15.31 -0.22 -35.50
CA THR A 975 16.15 -0.09 -34.31
C THR A 975 16.10 1.31 -33.71
N LEU A 976 16.26 2.34 -34.55
CA LEU A 976 16.24 3.72 -34.11
C LEU A 976 14.89 4.14 -33.52
N VAL A 977 13.78 3.92 -34.24
CA VAL A 977 12.45 4.35 -33.78
C VAL A 977 11.99 3.56 -32.55
N THR A 978 12.33 2.27 -32.47
CA THR A 978 12.00 1.45 -31.30
C THR A 978 12.77 1.90 -30.07
N TRP A 979 14.05 2.29 -30.20
CA TRP A 979 14.81 2.84 -29.09
C TRP A 979 14.22 4.15 -28.57
N VAL A 980 13.81 5.06 -29.46
CA VAL A 980 13.10 6.29 -29.07
C VAL A 980 11.79 5.95 -28.35
N ASP A 981 10.98 5.06 -28.92
CA ASP A 981 9.69 4.63 -28.35
C ASP A 981 9.89 3.85 -27.03
N ALA A 982 11.04 3.24 -26.79
CA ALA A 982 11.36 2.61 -25.49
C ALA A 982 11.76 3.63 -24.40
N ASN A 983 11.66 4.93 -24.70
CA ASN A 983 12.13 6.08 -23.93
C ASN A 983 13.65 6.20 -23.86
N ALA A 984 14.33 5.87 -24.96
CA ALA A 984 15.74 6.11 -25.18
C ALA A 984 16.67 5.63 -24.05
N PRO A 985 16.59 4.35 -23.60
CA PRO A 985 17.48 3.85 -22.55
C PRO A 985 18.93 3.87 -23.04
N TYR A 986 19.88 4.19 -22.14
CA TYR A 986 21.31 4.16 -22.49
C TYR A 986 21.89 2.73 -22.42
N ARG A 987 21.63 1.97 -21.34
CA ARG A 987 22.28 0.67 -21.08
C ARG A 987 21.29 -0.50 -21.15
N SER A 988 21.75 -1.65 -21.66
CA SER A 988 21.03 -2.94 -21.60
C SER A 988 21.25 -3.72 -20.29
N THR A 989 22.02 -3.17 -19.36
CA THR A 989 22.39 -3.85 -18.12
C THR A 989 22.10 -2.97 -16.92
N TYR A 990 21.78 -3.61 -15.79
CA TYR A 990 21.43 -2.97 -14.54
C TYR A 990 22.61 -2.18 -13.94
N TYR A 991 23.86 -2.64 -14.10
CA TYR A 991 25.05 -1.82 -13.81
C TYR A 991 26.33 -2.21 -14.59
N GLN A 992 27.07 -1.22 -15.13
CA GLN A 992 28.49 -1.27 -15.54
C GLN A 992 29.09 0.14 -15.43
N TYR A 993 30.18 0.35 -14.66
CA TYR A 993 30.89 1.64 -14.61
C TYR A 993 32.14 1.60 -15.48
N PHE A 994 32.29 2.56 -16.38
CA PHE A 994 33.50 2.69 -17.18
C PHE A 994 34.10 4.08 -17.02
N ASP A 995 35.43 4.18 -17.01
CA ASP A 995 36.13 5.45 -17.16
C ASP A 995 36.09 5.96 -18.62
N SER A 996 36.75 7.10 -18.87
CA SER A 996 36.84 7.71 -20.21
C SER A 996 37.50 6.80 -21.25
N ASP A 997 38.33 5.84 -20.81
CA ASP A 997 39.04 4.90 -21.67
C ASP A 997 38.26 3.59 -21.86
N GLY A 998 37.06 3.48 -21.29
CA GLY A 998 36.21 2.31 -21.39
C GLY A 998 36.62 1.17 -20.45
N GLN A 999 37.45 1.43 -19.44
CA GLN A 999 37.85 0.44 -18.43
C GLN A 999 36.89 0.42 -17.24
N LEU A 1000 36.64 -0.76 -16.69
CA LEU A 1000 35.75 -0.96 -15.55
C LEU A 1000 36.32 -0.25 -14.30
N LEU A 1001 35.54 0.59 -13.61
CA LEU A 1001 36.01 1.21 -12.37
C LEU A 1001 36.33 0.15 -11.29
N PRO A 1002 37.29 0.36 -10.37
CA PRO A 1002 37.81 -0.68 -9.47
C PRO A 1002 36.79 -1.41 -8.58
N ARG A 1003 35.59 -0.86 -8.36
CA ARG A 1003 34.51 -1.47 -7.55
C ARG A 1003 33.27 -1.86 -8.36
N ALA A 1004 33.33 -1.72 -9.68
CA ALA A 1004 32.21 -2.02 -10.55
C ALA A 1004 32.16 -3.50 -10.88
N ILE A 1005 30.97 -4.11 -10.82
CA ILE A 1005 30.75 -5.48 -11.27
C ILE A 1005 29.94 -5.43 -12.56
N ARG A 1006 30.43 -6.12 -13.59
CA ARG A 1006 29.73 -6.26 -14.85
C ARG A 1006 28.66 -7.32 -14.71
N VAL A 1007 27.39 -6.92 -14.75
CA VAL A 1007 26.27 -7.84 -14.63
C VAL A 1007 25.48 -7.85 -15.93
N ARG A 1008 25.18 -9.03 -16.47
CA ARG A 1008 24.26 -9.20 -17.60
C ARG A 1008 23.05 -10.03 -17.18
N VAL A 1009 21.89 -9.68 -17.72
CA VAL A 1009 20.70 -10.50 -17.62
C VAL A 1009 20.63 -11.36 -18.88
N GLU A 1010 20.64 -12.67 -18.70
CA GLU A 1010 20.40 -13.64 -19.75
C GLU A 1010 18.94 -14.08 -19.68
N LEU A 1011 18.18 -13.75 -20.71
CA LEU A 1011 16.77 -14.17 -20.82
C LEU A 1011 16.70 -15.57 -21.41
N ASP A 1012 15.83 -16.41 -20.84
CA ASP A 1012 15.49 -17.67 -21.48
C ASP A 1012 14.57 -17.43 -22.70
N PRO A 1013 14.65 -18.26 -23.76
CA PRO A 1013 13.81 -18.09 -24.94
C PRO A 1013 12.32 -18.08 -24.57
N PRO A 1014 11.50 -17.20 -25.17
CA PRO A 1014 10.12 -16.93 -24.72
C PRO A 1014 9.09 -18.07 -24.95
N PHE A 1015 9.51 -19.33 -25.11
CA PHE A 1015 8.65 -20.45 -25.49
C PHE A 1015 9.08 -21.79 -24.86
N LYS A 1016 9.81 -21.78 -23.74
CA LYS A 1016 10.11 -23.02 -22.99
C LYS A 1016 9.25 -23.08 -21.73
N ALA A 1017 8.45 -24.14 -21.61
CA ALA A 1017 7.62 -24.36 -20.43
C ALA A 1017 8.50 -24.66 -19.19
N GLY A 1018 8.25 -23.94 -18.09
CA GLY A 1018 8.77 -24.29 -16.76
C GLY A 1018 10.13 -23.72 -16.34
N GLU A 1019 10.85 -22.96 -17.17
CA GLU A 1019 12.12 -22.31 -16.80
C GLU A 1019 11.89 -20.83 -16.36
N LYS A 1020 12.64 -20.37 -15.35
CA LYS A 1020 12.55 -18.98 -14.85
C LYS A 1020 12.96 -18.03 -15.96
N THR A 1021 12.15 -17.02 -16.24
CA THR A 1021 12.24 -16.17 -17.45
C THR A 1021 13.58 -15.48 -17.71
N TYR A 1022 14.50 -15.43 -16.73
CA TYR A 1022 15.88 -14.97 -16.92
C TYR A 1022 16.81 -15.33 -15.74
N ARG A 1023 18.13 -15.27 -15.97
CA ARG A 1023 19.19 -15.41 -14.96
C ARG A 1023 20.19 -14.25 -15.01
N ILE A 1024 20.81 -13.97 -13.87
CA ILE A 1024 21.85 -12.96 -13.74
C ILE A 1024 23.21 -13.64 -13.86
N VAL A 1025 24.09 -13.11 -14.70
CA VAL A 1025 25.46 -13.60 -14.85
C VAL A 1025 26.43 -12.46 -14.59
N ALA A 1026 27.34 -12.65 -13.63
CA ALA A 1026 28.49 -11.78 -13.44
C ALA A 1026 29.50 -12.06 -14.55
N ASP A 1027 29.83 -11.05 -15.33
CA ASP A 1027 30.88 -11.11 -16.36
C ASP A 1027 32.22 -10.93 -15.62
N GLN A 1028 32.73 -11.99 -15.00
CA GLN A 1028 34.12 -12.01 -14.54
C GLN A 1028 35.00 -11.85 -15.78
N PRO A 1029 35.90 -10.85 -15.85
CA PRO A 1029 36.81 -10.75 -16.98
C PRO A 1029 37.56 -12.08 -17.06
N SER A 1030 37.44 -12.77 -18.18
CA SER A 1030 38.14 -14.02 -18.42
C SER A 1030 39.62 -13.76 -18.16
N ASN A 1031 40.15 -14.28 -17.06
CA ASN A 1031 41.58 -14.21 -16.79
C ASN A 1031 42.30 -14.82 -18.01
N PRO A 1032 43.13 -14.06 -18.74
CA PRO A 1032 43.84 -14.58 -19.91
C PRO A 1032 44.66 -15.85 -19.56
N ASP A 1033 45.08 -15.98 -18.29
CA ASP A 1033 45.85 -17.13 -17.80
C ASP A 1033 45.01 -18.42 -17.63
N ALA A 1034 43.68 -18.32 -17.50
CA ALA A 1034 42.81 -19.49 -17.36
C ALA A 1034 42.72 -20.31 -18.66
N ARG A 1035 42.92 -19.66 -19.83
CA ARG A 1035 43.04 -20.38 -21.12
C ARG A 1035 44.36 -21.11 -21.28
N ALA A 1036 45.42 -20.69 -20.59
CA ALA A 1036 46.70 -21.42 -20.58
C ALA A 1036 46.64 -22.64 -19.65
N ALA A 1037 45.93 -22.55 -18.53
CA ALA A 1037 45.74 -23.67 -17.59
C ALA A 1037 44.85 -24.80 -18.16
N ALA A 1038 43.88 -24.48 -19.01
CA ALA A 1038 43.02 -25.48 -19.66
C ALA A 1038 43.71 -26.26 -20.81
N ALA A 1039 44.91 -25.84 -21.23
CA ALA A 1039 45.69 -26.51 -22.26
C ALA A 1039 46.75 -27.49 -21.71
N VAL A 1040 46.89 -27.62 -20.38
CA VAL A 1040 47.88 -28.50 -19.77
C VAL A 1040 47.24 -29.34 -18.67
N GLY A 1041 46.95 -30.61 -18.99
CA GLY A 1041 46.85 -31.67 -17.98
C GLY A 1041 45.47 -32.30 -17.78
N THR A 1042 45.05 -33.14 -18.72
CA THR A 1042 44.18 -34.29 -18.44
C THR A 1042 44.97 -35.34 -17.67
N SER A 1043 44.64 -35.57 -16.39
CA SER A 1043 44.52 -36.92 -15.79
C SER A 1043 44.29 -36.83 -14.28
N ASP A 1044 43.35 -37.65 -13.80
CA ASP A 1044 43.13 -38.05 -12.41
C ASP A 1044 42.53 -37.04 -11.42
N ARG A 1045 41.19 -37.10 -11.33
CA ARG A 1045 40.46 -37.36 -10.06
C ARG A 1045 38.95 -37.52 -10.32
N LEU A 1046 38.56 -38.74 -10.66
CA LEU A 1046 37.22 -39.26 -10.41
C LEU A 1046 37.23 -40.04 -9.08
N ALA A 1047 36.07 -40.06 -8.43
CA ALA A 1047 35.67 -40.82 -7.24
C ALA A 1047 35.69 -40.05 -5.92
N ARG A 1048 34.52 -39.51 -5.56
CA ARG A 1048 33.84 -39.71 -4.27
C ARG A 1048 32.44 -39.11 -4.34
N GLU A 1049 31.44 -39.95 -4.56
CA GLU A 1049 30.06 -39.69 -4.14
C GLU A 1049 29.96 -39.82 -2.61
N PRO A 1050 29.12 -39.04 -1.93
CA PRO A 1050 28.51 -39.44 -0.68
C PRO A 1050 27.07 -39.93 -0.94
N VAL A 1051 26.87 -41.20 -0.66
CA VAL A 1051 25.58 -41.88 -0.53
C VAL A 1051 24.83 -41.34 0.69
N PHE A 1052 23.58 -40.90 0.51
CA PHE A 1052 22.63 -40.70 1.60
C PHE A 1052 21.67 -41.89 1.66
N HIS A 1053 21.53 -42.47 2.85
CA HIS A 1053 20.48 -43.41 3.24
C HIS A 1053 20.25 -43.27 4.76
N PRO A 1054 19.06 -43.66 5.25
CA PRO A 1054 17.77 -42.98 5.16
C PRO A 1054 17.48 -42.06 6.36
#